data_AF-A0AAU9CHT3-F1
#
_entry.id   AF-A0AAU9CHT3-F1
#
_cell.length_a   1.000
_cell.length_b   1.000
_cell.length_c   1.000
_cell.angle_alpha   90.00
_cell.angle_beta   90.00
_cell.angle_gamma   90.00
#
_symmetry.space_group_name_H-M   'P 1'
#
loop_
_entity.id
_entity.type
_entity.pdbx_description
1 polymer ?
#
loop_
_entity_poly.entity_id
_entity_poly.type
_entity_poly.pdbx_seq_one_letter_code
_entity_poly.pdbx_strand_id
1 'polypeptide(L)'
;MPQLPPAEQRRWSLFSASRSKPLVPEVLDRDGQAVPKDQAPSVVRYLQGCVTARVRDGGLVQPERFSAAQLDYLHSVGRGHRADATAGVCLAFSTRATCLSLEVEVLQDLSHDAADARLMSELLARQEAQGRTKLLAEEGAWVPRSTTAPAAGLMDGLVLEAGGRFYGARVESGTAEFELDNPDRALTTCRLWLPSLMSVAVGNLRANDRLEPLAPAPLLLCLGDSITQGFMAGSPAHSLGANLARELGCQLLNQGISGHVFDDETLKGMSSVRQAAPALVTVAYGTNDWAKVASAKEIRTQARRYLERLTQLFDPSTIFVISPLWRADKDVSASGKPLGWVRKTLKKLCDDMDISYVDGKDLVPHDPLYFGDGRLHPNAAGYLHYSEGVLQALAAARFPASLQAVRAGKAAPQPGLAPFSAAGAAASEPSLEAQVDAVSQERPGAPQTHPDFDALVRTIWRLRQPDGCPWDKEQTHASIKKNMVEEAYEAVDAIEAADDAHLQEELGDVLMQVLLHAQIAQDDGAFGIDDVLCGLNAKLVRRHPHVFGAQDASNPEEVLSIWETVKSRERAEAQAPQGLLDSVPRALPALMECQKISKRAARAGFDWDSPEAVWDKVDEERAEYLAEPQGSAAVAVEFGDLLFALVNVGRKAGIDCEEALRASNAKFRRRWQGVEELCHHLGKEPHQLSTQELNELWDQVKAAEKDAPSRA
;
A
#
# COMPACT_ATOMS: atom_id res chain seq x y z
N MET A 1 24.41 47.21 12.53
CA MET A 1 24.54 46.46 11.27
C MET A 1 25.11 47.42 10.22
N PRO A 2 26.16 47.07 9.46
CA PRO A 2 26.65 47.94 8.41
C PRO A 2 25.68 47.89 7.21
N GLN A 3 25.36 49.06 6.65
CA GLN A 3 24.48 49.19 5.49
C GLN A 3 25.22 48.73 4.23
N LEU A 4 24.62 47.78 3.49
CA LEU A 4 25.16 47.28 2.22
C LEU A 4 25.11 48.37 1.12
N PRO A 5 26.01 48.34 0.12
CA PRO A 5 26.10 49.35 -0.94
C PRO A 5 24.82 49.48 -1.79
N PRO A 6 24.56 50.65 -2.43
CA PRO A 6 23.34 50.91 -3.21
C PRO A 6 23.08 49.94 -4.38
N ALA A 7 24.13 49.34 -4.95
CA ALA A 7 24.01 48.35 -6.03
C ALA A 7 23.43 47.01 -5.53
N GLU A 8 23.76 46.61 -4.30
CA GLU A 8 23.19 45.42 -3.66
C GLU A 8 21.80 45.69 -3.08
N GLN A 9 21.53 46.91 -2.62
CA GLN A 9 20.18 47.34 -2.23
C GLN A 9 19.21 47.33 -3.43
N ARG A 10 19.65 47.70 -4.64
CA ARG A 10 18.84 47.57 -5.86
C ARG A 10 18.64 46.11 -6.30
N ARG A 11 19.60 45.24 -6.01
CA ARG A 11 19.51 43.79 -6.27
C ARG A 11 18.53 43.13 -5.31
N TRP A 12 18.47 43.58 -4.05
CA TRP A 12 17.54 43.09 -3.02
C TRP A 12 16.15 43.75 -3.07
N SER A 13 16.02 44.98 -3.58
CA SER A 13 14.71 45.63 -3.75
C SER A 13 13.86 45.03 -4.89
N LEU A 14 14.44 44.18 -5.74
CA LEU A 14 13.71 43.41 -6.75
C LEU A 14 13.08 42.12 -6.19
N PHE A 15 13.51 41.67 -5.00
CA PHE A 15 13.07 40.42 -4.37
C PHE A 15 12.37 40.65 -3.02
N SER A 16 11.95 41.88 -2.71
CA SER A 16 11.18 42.16 -1.50
C SER A 16 9.77 41.58 -1.61
N ALA A 17 9.50 40.48 -0.89
CA ALA A 17 8.17 39.99 -0.50
C ALA A 17 7.07 40.11 -1.57
N SER A 18 7.32 39.58 -2.78
CA SER A 18 6.26 39.44 -3.79
C SER A 18 5.47 38.18 -3.48
N ARG A 19 4.20 38.33 -3.08
CA ARG A 19 3.21 37.25 -3.09
C ARG A 19 3.28 36.57 -4.46
N SER A 20 3.66 35.30 -4.52
CA SER A 20 3.67 34.52 -5.78
C SER A 20 2.31 34.67 -6.45
N LYS A 21 2.29 35.16 -7.70
CA LYS A 21 1.06 35.22 -8.48
C LYS A 21 0.84 33.85 -9.10
N PRO A 22 -0.38 33.32 -9.09
CA PRO A 22 -0.61 32.03 -9.71
C PRO A 22 -0.42 32.06 -11.22
N LEU A 23 0.05 30.94 -11.77
CA LEU A 23 0.08 30.75 -13.21
C LEU A 23 -1.35 30.50 -13.69
N VAL A 24 -1.89 31.49 -14.38
CA VAL A 24 -3.18 31.41 -15.06
C VAL A 24 -2.88 31.32 -16.56
N PRO A 25 -3.42 30.34 -17.28
CA PRO A 25 -3.16 30.21 -18.70
C PRO A 25 -3.74 31.39 -19.47
N GLU A 26 -3.01 31.85 -20.49
CA GLU A 26 -3.55 32.77 -21.47
C GLU A 26 -4.53 32.02 -22.38
N VAL A 27 -5.75 32.52 -22.51
CA VAL A 27 -6.77 31.88 -23.37
C VAL A 27 -6.65 32.45 -24.77
N LEU A 28 -6.35 31.60 -25.73
CA LEU A 28 -6.19 31.99 -27.13
C LEU A 28 -7.24 31.30 -28.00
N ASP A 29 -7.68 31.94 -29.07
CA ASP A 29 -8.47 31.30 -30.11
C ASP A 29 -7.58 30.45 -31.05
N ARG A 30 -8.20 29.90 -32.09
CA ARG A 30 -7.50 29.07 -33.10
C ARG A 30 -6.42 29.86 -33.86
N ASP A 31 -6.61 31.15 -34.02
CA ASP A 31 -5.70 32.06 -34.73
C ASP A 31 -4.63 32.67 -33.80
N GLY A 32 -4.64 32.30 -32.51
CA GLY A 32 -3.69 32.77 -31.50
C GLY A 32 -4.00 34.15 -30.93
N GLN A 33 -5.22 34.65 -31.11
CA GLN A 33 -5.67 35.91 -30.52
C GLN A 33 -6.22 35.69 -29.11
N ALA A 34 -6.00 36.65 -28.21
CA ALA A 34 -6.48 36.57 -26.84
C ALA A 34 -8.02 36.58 -26.77
N VAL A 35 -8.58 35.60 -26.06
CA VAL A 35 -10.02 35.48 -25.82
C VAL A 35 -10.37 36.18 -24.50
N PRO A 36 -11.36 37.08 -24.48
CA PRO A 36 -11.86 37.70 -23.25
C PRO A 36 -12.31 36.68 -22.19
N LYS A 37 -12.05 36.95 -20.91
CA LYS A 37 -12.35 36.02 -19.81
C LYS A 37 -13.82 35.60 -19.70
N ASP A 38 -14.73 36.49 -20.07
CA ASP A 38 -16.18 36.27 -20.09
C ASP A 38 -16.64 35.40 -21.27
N GLN A 39 -15.79 35.20 -22.28
CA GLN A 39 -16.03 34.38 -23.46
C GLN A 39 -15.23 33.07 -23.45
N ALA A 40 -14.33 32.90 -22.49
CA ALA A 40 -13.54 31.68 -22.36
C ALA A 40 -14.42 30.47 -22.02
N PRO A 41 -14.17 29.29 -22.60
CA PRO A 41 -14.88 28.07 -22.26
C PRO A 41 -14.81 27.77 -20.75
N SER A 42 -15.91 27.28 -20.19
CA SER A 42 -16.06 27.12 -18.74
C SER A 42 -15.01 26.21 -18.10
N VAL A 43 -14.48 25.24 -18.87
CA VAL A 43 -13.44 24.30 -18.43
C VAL A 43 -12.13 24.98 -18.04
N VAL A 44 -11.82 26.13 -18.65
CA VAL A 44 -10.56 26.86 -18.46
C VAL A 44 -10.33 27.23 -17.00
N ARG A 45 -11.40 27.53 -16.24
CA ARG A 45 -11.29 27.92 -14.83
C ARG A 45 -10.79 26.81 -13.91
N TYR A 46 -10.81 25.56 -14.37
CA TYR A 46 -10.28 24.41 -13.66
C TYR A 46 -8.86 24.05 -14.11
N LEU A 47 -8.43 24.50 -15.29
CA LEU A 47 -7.13 24.12 -15.85
C LEU A 47 -5.97 24.67 -15.02
N GLN A 48 -5.03 23.79 -14.74
CA GLN A 48 -3.76 24.09 -14.10
C GLN A 48 -2.62 23.40 -14.84
N GLY A 49 -1.42 24.01 -14.82
CA GLY A 49 -0.21 23.42 -15.38
C GLY A 49 0.02 23.65 -16.87
N CYS A 50 -0.68 24.62 -17.46
CA CYS A 50 -0.43 25.10 -18.82
C CYS A 50 -0.13 26.60 -18.84
N VAL A 51 0.65 27.03 -19.84
CA VAL A 51 0.95 28.44 -20.11
C VAL A 51 -0.16 29.06 -20.96
N THR A 52 -0.73 28.27 -21.86
CA THR A 52 -1.76 28.69 -22.80
C THR A 52 -2.92 27.68 -22.80
N ALA A 53 -4.13 28.16 -23.04
CA ALA A 53 -5.33 27.37 -23.24
C ALA A 53 -5.95 27.76 -24.59
N ARG A 54 -5.72 26.94 -25.62
CA ARG A 54 -6.17 27.22 -27.00
C ARG A 54 -7.57 26.68 -27.23
N VAL A 55 -8.52 27.57 -27.52
CA VAL A 55 -9.90 27.23 -27.84
C VAL A 55 -9.97 26.60 -29.23
N ARG A 56 -10.68 25.48 -29.32
CA ARG A 56 -10.93 24.69 -30.53
C ARG A 56 -12.42 24.67 -30.85
N ASP A 57 -12.74 24.02 -31.97
CA ASP A 57 -14.13 23.84 -32.39
C ASP A 57 -14.94 23.09 -31.31
N GLY A 58 -16.25 23.37 -31.24
CA GLY A 58 -17.13 22.74 -30.25
C GLY A 58 -16.92 23.21 -28.81
N GLY A 59 -16.07 24.24 -28.57
CA GLY A 59 -15.79 24.76 -27.23
C GLY A 59 -14.77 23.95 -26.44
N LEU A 60 -14.09 23.00 -27.08
CA LEU A 60 -12.95 22.27 -26.52
C LEU A 60 -11.75 23.20 -26.33
N VAL A 61 -10.87 22.84 -25.40
CA VAL A 61 -9.68 23.62 -25.05
C VAL A 61 -8.46 22.70 -25.04
N GLN A 62 -7.46 23.03 -25.84
CA GLN A 62 -6.15 22.40 -25.82
C GLN A 62 -5.22 23.14 -24.86
N PRO A 63 -4.85 22.53 -23.71
CA PRO A 63 -3.86 23.11 -22.82
C PRO A 63 -2.44 22.91 -23.38
N GLU A 64 -1.65 23.98 -23.40
CA GLU A 64 -0.27 23.98 -23.90
C GLU A 64 0.70 24.27 -22.74
N ARG A 65 1.67 23.37 -22.52
CA ARG A 65 2.66 23.50 -21.44
C ARG A 65 3.71 24.56 -21.71
N PHE A 66 3.85 24.98 -22.96
CA PHE A 66 4.90 25.86 -23.45
C PHE A 66 4.30 27.13 -24.06
N SER A 67 5.05 28.22 -24.04
CA SER A 67 4.70 29.44 -24.79
C SER A 67 4.82 29.22 -26.29
N ALA A 68 4.17 30.04 -27.11
CA ALA A 68 4.27 29.97 -28.57
C ALA A 68 5.73 29.97 -29.08
N ALA A 69 6.58 30.83 -28.51
CA ALA A 69 8.00 30.88 -28.88
C ALA A 69 8.77 29.59 -28.54
N GLN A 70 8.41 28.91 -27.44
CA GLN A 70 8.98 27.61 -27.09
C GLN A 70 8.47 26.52 -28.03
N LEU A 71 7.18 26.52 -28.35
CA LEU A 71 6.57 25.58 -29.28
C LEU A 71 7.19 25.71 -30.68
N ASP A 72 7.26 26.92 -31.24
CA ASP A 72 7.87 27.16 -32.55
C ASP A 72 9.29 26.59 -32.64
N TYR A 73 10.09 26.84 -31.59
CA TYR A 73 11.44 26.29 -31.50
C TYR A 73 11.44 24.76 -31.40
N LEU A 74 10.67 24.18 -30.47
CA LEU A 74 10.62 22.73 -30.26
C LEU A 74 10.12 21.99 -31.50
N HIS A 75 9.15 22.56 -32.22
CA HIS A 75 8.71 22.06 -33.53
C HIS A 75 9.84 22.13 -34.56
N SER A 76 10.59 23.23 -34.63
CA SER A 76 11.71 23.39 -35.57
C SER A 76 12.85 22.38 -35.36
N VAL A 77 13.04 21.86 -34.14
CA VAL A 77 14.06 20.85 -33.81
C VAL A 77 13.50 19.43 -33.70
N GLY A 78 12.28 19.19 -34.20
CA GLY A 78 11.66 17.85 -34.24
C GLY A 78 11.21 17.33 -32.87
N ARG A 79 10.95 18.22 -31.91
CA ARG A 79 10.44 17.93 -30.56
C ARG A 79 9.00 18.38 -30.34
N GLY A 80 8.33 18.90 -31.37
CA GLY A 80 6.94 19.40 -31.30
C GLY A 80 5.98 18.41 -30.65
N HIS A 81 5.96 17.16 -31.12
CA HIS A 81 5.13 16.10 -30.52
C HIS A 81 5.29 15.98 -29.00
N ARG A 82 6.54 15.98 -28.51
CA ARG A 82 6.80 15.86 -27.07
C ARG A 82 6.35 17.11 -26.31
N ALA A 83 6.48 18.28 -26.95
CA ALA A 83 6.05 19.56 -26.39
C ALA A 83 4.51 19.68 -26.31
N ASP A 84 3.80 19.15 -27.31
CA ASP A 84 2.35 19.23 -27.45
C ASP A 84 1.61 18.28 -26.49
N ALA A 85 2.29 17.30 -25.90
CA ALA A 85 1.71 16.39 -24.91
C ALA A 85 1.23 17.15 -23.65
N THR A 86 0.19 16.65 -22.98
CA THR A 86 -0.46 17.31 -21.84
C THR A 86 0.14 16.97 -20.47
N ALA A 87 1.42 16.56 -20.42
CA ALA A 87 2.11 16.16 -19.20
C ALA A 87 1.99 17.14 -18.04
N GLY A 88 1.52 16.64 -16.90
CA GLY A 88 1.39 17.42 -15.68
C GLY A 88 0.29 18.49 -15.71
N VAL A 89 -0.49 18.59 -16.79
CA VAL A 89 -1.71 19.42 -16.82
C VAL A 89 -2.82 18.69 -16.06
N CYS A 90 -3.61 19.42 -15.29
CA CYS A 90 -4.79 18.86 -14.63
C CYS A 90 -5.97 19.84 -14.57
N LEU A 91 -7.16 19.30 -14.33
CA LEU A 91 -8.33 20.07 -13.90
C LEU A 91 -8.46 19.97 -12.37
N ALA A 92 -8.44 21.11 -11.69
CA ALA A 92 -8.43 21.19 -10.23
C ALA A 92 -9.72 21.83 -9.70
N PHE A 93 -10.48 21.07 -8.91
CA PHE A 93 -11.77 21.50 -8.38
C PHE A 93 -12.10 20.81 -7.04
N SER A 94 -13.09 21.30 -6.31
CA SER A 94 -13.72 20.60 -5.19
C SER A 94 -15.18 20.31 -5.50
N THR A 95 -15.68 19.17 -5.02
CA THR A 95 -17.05 18.73 -5.24
C THR A 95 -17.52 17.77 -4.16
N ARG A 96 -18.85 17.61 -4.07
CA ARG A 96 -19.52 16.56 -3.27
C ARG A 96 -20.07 15.42 -4.14
N ALA A 97 -19.74 15.46 -5.43
CA ALA A 97 -20.25 14.52 -6.41
C ALA A 97 -19.82 13.07 -6.14
N THR A 98 -20.65 12.15 -6.61
CA THR A 98 -20.37 10.72 -6.70
C THR A 98 -20.14 10.27 -8.15
N CYS A 99 -20.46 11.10 -9.14
CA CYS A 99 -20.06 10.87 -10.52
C CYS A 99 -19.59 12.16 -11.19
N LEU A 100 -18.62 12.01 -12.10
CA LEU A 100 -18.04 13.08 -12.91
C LEU A 100 -17.93 12.63 -14.35
N SER A 101 -18.01 13.57 -15.28
CA SER A 101 -17.65 13.31 -16.67
C SER A 101 -16.90 14.46 -17.30
N LEU A 102 -15.99 14.14 -18.22
CA LEU A 102 -15.17 15.10 -18.96
C LEU A 102 -15.26 14.80 -20.46
N GLU A 103 -15.61 15.81 -21.24
CA GLU A 103 -15.46 15.73 -22.70
C GLU A 103 -13.97 15.82 -23.08
N VAL A 104 -13.50 14.89 -23.91
CA VAL A 104 -12.09 14.76 -24.31
C VAL A 104 -12.01 14.55 -25.82
N GLU A 105 -11.04 15.19 -26.47
CA GLU A 105 -10.65 14.93 -27.86
C GLU A 105 -9.17 14.56 -27.89
N VAL A 106 -8.84 13.39 -28.42
CA VAL A 106 -7.45 12.98 -28.64
C VAL A 106 -6.92 13.68 -29.87
N LEU A 107 -5.96 14.56 -29.68
CA LEU A 107 -5.26 15.28 -30.76
C LEU A 107 -4.06 14.48 -31.25
N GLN A 108 -3.41 13.76 -30.33
CA GLN A 108 -2.26 12.92 -30.63
C GLN A 108 -2.20 11.75 -29.66
N ASP A 109 -2.06 10.55 -30.21
CA ASP A 109 -2.02 9.29 -29.45
C ASP A 109 -0.58 8.78 -29.24
N LEU A 110 -0.46 7.60 -28.61
CA LEU A 110 0.82 6.92 -28.38
C LEU A 110 1.41 6.27 -29.64
N SER A 111 0.65 6.16 -30.73
CA SER A 111 1.00 5.36 -31.92
C SER A 111 1.59 6.20 -33.08
N HIS A 112 1.79 7.50 -32.84
CA HIS A 112 2.09 8.48 -33.87
C HIS A 112 3.37 8.22 -34.68
N ASP A 113 4.37 7.50 -34.15
CA ASP A 113 5.55 7.02 -34.88
C ASP A 113 5.62 5.48 -34.80
N ALA A 114 5.81 4.81 -35.94
CA ALA A 114 5.91 3.36 -36.01
C ALA A 114 7.07 2.78 -35.18
N ALA A 115 8.15 3.54 -35.00
CA ALA A 115 9.26 3.16 -34.13
C ALA A 115 8.89 3.24 -32.64
N ASP A 116 8.19 4.30 -32.25
CA ASP A 116 7.68 4.47 -30.89
C ASP A 116 6.57 3.44 -30.59
N ALA A 117 5.67 3.17 -31.53
CA ALA A 117 4.61 2.18 -31.36
C ALA A 117 5.15 0.75 -31.15
N ARG A 118 6.23 0.38 -31.86
CA ARG A 118 6.93 -0.90 -31.64
C ARG A 118 7.62 -0.93 -30.29
N LEU A 119 8.38 0.10 -29.95
CA LEU A 119 9.04 0.21 -28.65
C LEU A 119 8.04 0.14 -27.50
N MET A 120 6.92 0.86 -27.60
CA MET A 120 5.85 0.86 -26.60
C MET A 120 5.18 -0.51 -26.52
N SER A 121 4.88 -1.15 -27.65
CA SER A 121 4.34 -2.52 -27.67
C SER A 121 5.30 -3.53 -27.02
N GLU A 122 6.60 -3.43 -27.30
CA GLU A 122 7.64 -4.30 -26.69
C GLU A 122 7.79 -4.06 -25.18
N LEU A 123 7.72 -2.81 -24.74
CA LEU A 123 7.80 -2.45 -23.32
C LEU A 123 6.55 -2.88 -22.55
N LEU A 124 5.37 -2.71 -23.15
CA LEU A 124 4.10 -3.21 -22.60
C LEU A 124 4.12 -4.73 -22.44
N ALA A 125 4.51 -5.45 -23.50
CA ALA A 125 4.65 -6.90 -23.46
C ALA A 125 5.69 -7.35 -22.41
N ARG A 126 6.77 -6.59 -22.19
CA ARG A 126 7.73 -6.86 -21.12
C ARG A 126 7.17 -6.58 -19.72
N GLN A 127 6.40 -5.51 -19.54
CA GLN A 127 5.73 -5.23 -18.26
C GLN A 127 4.72 -6.32 -17.92
N GLU A 128 3.95 -6.80 -18.90
CA GLU A 128 3.03 -7.93 -18.77
C GLU A 128 3.77 -9.24 -18.47
N ALA A 129 4.82 -9.56 -19.23
CA ALA A 129 5.62 -10.79 -19.05
C ALA A 129 6.39 -10.84 -17.73
N GLN A 130 6.73 -9.69 -17.14
CA GLN A 130 7.38 -9.61 -15.82
C GLN A 130 6.38 -9.71 -14.64
N GLY A 131 5.08 -9.88 -14.89
CA GLY A 131 4.06 -10.05 -13.84
C GLY A 131 3.89 -8.83 -12.91
N ARG A 132 4.25 -7.63 -13.39
CA ARG A 132 4.44 -6.43 -12.54
C ARG A 132 3.22 -5.53 -12.42
N THR A 133 2.08 -6.15 -12.18
CA THR A 133 1.00 -5.51 -11.44
C THR A 133 1.19 -5.67 -9.92
N LYS A 134 2.18 -6.49 -9.48
CA LYS A 134 2.43 -6.83 -8.05
C LYS A 134 3.15 -5.76 -7.21
N LEU A 135 4.09 -5.00 -7.77
CA LEU A 135 4.82 -3.95 -7.03
C LEU A 135 3.94 -2.75 -6.62
N LEU A 136 2.74 -2.59 -7.23
CA LEU A 136 1.76 -1.58 -6.84
C LEU A 136 0.86 -2.06 -5.68
N ALA A 137 0.70 -3.37 -5.51
CA ALA A 137 -0.14 -3.94 -4.44
C ALA A 137 0.62 -4.07 -3.11
N GLU A 138 1.94 -4.29 -3.16
CA GLU A 138 2.81 -4.51 -2.00
C GLU A 138 3.20 -3.21 -1.26
N GLU A 139 2.99 -2.02 -1.86
CA GLU A 139 3.39 -0.72 -1.29
C GLU A 139 2.21 0.22 -0.98
N GLY A 140 0.96 -0.26 -0.94
CA GLY A 140 -0.19 0.55 -0.50
C GLY A 140 -0.61 1.70 -1.43
N ALA A 141 -0.18 1.70 -2.70
CA ALA A 141 -0.58 2.69 -3.69
C ALA A 141 -1.13 2.03 -4.96
N TRP A 142 -2.44 2.25 -5.20
CA TRP A 142 -3.23 1.89 -6.39
C TRP A 142 -3.91 0.51 -6.39
N VAL A 143 -5.20 0.50 -6.02
CA VAL A 143 -6.18 -0.53 -6.42
C VAL A 143 -7.45 0.17 -6.94
N PRO A 144 -7.82 0.04 -8.22
CA PRO A 144 -9.05 0.60 -8.75
C PRO A 144 -10.28 -0.11 -8.16
N ARG A 145 -11.17 0.65 -7.51
CA ARG A 145 -12.54 0.23 -7.21
C ARG A 145 -13.51 0.88 -8.21
N SER A 146 -13.48 0.44 -9.46
CA SER A 146 -14.66 0.52 -10.32
C SER A 146 -14.72 -0.73 -11.19
N THR A 147 -15.92 -1.15 -11.55
CA THR A 147 -16.23 -2.32 -12.40
C THR A 147 -15.74 -2.17 -13.84
N THR A 148 -14.96 -1.13 -14.14
CA THR A 148 -14.12 -1.02 -15.32
C THR A 148 -12.68 -1.00 -14.85
N ALA A 149 -12.04 -2.18 -14.76
CA ALA A 149 -10.60 -2.27 -14.65
C ALA A 149 -9.98 -1.31 -15.70
N PRO A 150 -9.00 -0.44 -15.36
CA PRO A 150 -8.12 0.06 -16.39
C PRO A 150 -7.47 -1.20 -16.96
N ALA A 151 -7.91 -1.56 -18.16
CA ALA A 151 -7.38 -2.71 -18.86
C ALA A 151 -5.86 -2.72 -18.72
N ALA A 152 -5.34 -3.91 -18.43
CA ALA A 152 -3.93 -4.27 -18.46
C ALA A 152 -3.03 -3.24 -19.17
N GLY A 153 -2.07 -2.65 -18.44
CA GLY A 153 -0.91 -2.01 -19.07
C GLY A 153 -1.14 -0.65 -19.76
N LEU A 154 -1.99 0.25 -19.25
CA LEU A 154 -1.97 1.62 -19.79
C LEU A 154 -0.76 2.39 -19.24
N MET A 155 0.27 2.57 -20.08
CA MET A 155 1.43 3.43 -19.82
C MET A 155 1.06 4.90 -19.55
N ASP A 156 -0.11 5.33 -20.02
CA ASP A 156 -0.62 6.70 -19.95
C ASP A 156 -2.17 6.72 -19.93
N GLY A 157 -2.80 7.74 -19.34
CA GLY A 157 -4.23 7.70 -19.01
C GLY A 157 -4.84 9.05 -18.59
N LEU A 158 -6.16 9.08 -18.33
CA LEU A 158 -6.80 10.12 -17.52
C LEU A 158 -6.89 9.61 -16.08
N VAL A 159 -6.48 10.40 -15.11
CA VAL A 159 -6.49 9.97 -13.70
C VAL A 159 -7.07 11.05 -12.81
N LEU A 160 -8.22 10.75 -12.20
CA LEU A 160 -8.82 11.57 -11.16
C LEU A 160 -8.26 11.18 -9.80
N GLU A 161 -7.60 12.09 -9.11
CA GLU A 161 -7.29 12.02 -7.69
C GLU A 161 -8.43 12.67 -6.91
N ALA A 162 -9.11 11.94 -6.02
CA ALA A 162 -10.16 12.46 -5.15
C ALA A 162 -10.20 11.72 -3.81
N GLY A 163 -10.11 12.45 -2.70
CA GLY A 163 -10.22 11.87 -1.35
C GLY A 163 -9.12 10.86 -1.01
N GLY A 164 -7.92 11.04 -1.58
CA GLY A 164 -6.80 10.09 -1.44
C GLY A 164 -6.87 8.86 -2.33
N ARG A 165 -7.87 8.79 -3.20
CA ARG A 165 -8.07 7.67 -4.12
C ARG A 165 -7.85 8.13 -5.55
N PHE A 166 -7.50 7.19 -6.41
CA PHE A 166 -7.25 7.44 -7.83
C PHE A 166 -8.26 6.65 -8.66
N TYR A 167 -8.86 7.31 -9.64
CA TYR A 167 -9.84 6.75 -10.56
C TYR A 167 -9.33 6.95 -11.99
N GLY A 168 -9.08 5.85 -12.70
CA GLY A 168 -8.51 5.88 -14.04
C GLY A 168 -9.57 5.77 -15.13
N ALA A 169 -9.35 6.46 -16.24
CA ALA A 169 -10.11 6.28 -17.47
C ALA A 169 -9.17 6.20 -18.68
N ARG A 170 -9.60 5.45 -19.72
CA ARG A 170 -8.90 5.41 -20.99
C ARG A 170 -8.95 6.78 -21.69
N VAL A 171 -7.92 7.05 -22.48
CA VAL A 171 -7.84 8.28 -23.28
C VAL A 171 -8.44 8.03 -24.66
N GLU A 172 -9.73 8.27 -24.80
CA GLU A 172 -10.46 8.14 -26.06
C GLU A 172 -11.27 9.42 -26.33
N SER A 173 -11.44 9.80 -27.61
CA SER A 173 -12.27 10.94 -27.97
C SER A 173 -13.73 10.64 -27.63
N GLY A 174 -14.37 11.50 -26.85
CA GLY A 174 -15.73 11.29 -26.35
C GLY A 174 -15.91 11.84 -24.95
N THR A 175 -16.69 11.14 -24.13
CA THR A 175 -16.91 11.48 -22.73
C THR A 175 -16.24 10.44 -21.84
N ALA A 176 -15.28 10.86 -21.03
CA ALA A 176 -14.70 10.05 -19.97
C ALA A 176 -15.54 10.20 -18.70
N GLU A 177 -15.93 9.08 -18.09
CA GLU A 177 -16.76 9.05 -16.88
C GLU A 177 -15.97 8.51 -15.68
N PHE A 178 -16.25 9.04 -14.50
CA PHE A 178 -15.63 8.64 -13.24
C PHE A 178 -16.70 8.44 -12.17
N GLU A 179 -16.67 7.30 -11.49
CA GLU A 179 -17.50 6.99 -10.33
C GLU A 179 -16.66 7.12 -9.06
N LEU A 180 -17.10 7.99 -8.14
CA LEU A 180 -16.37 8.32 -6.93
C LEU A 180 -17.02 7.59 -5.76
N ASP A 181 -16.21 6.88 -4.98
CA ASP A 181 -16.64 6.32 -3.71
C ASP A 181 -16.66 7.45 -2.66
N ASN A 182 -17.76 8.21 -2.69
CA ASN A 182 -18.08 9.33 -1.80
C ASN A 182 -19.56 9.26 -1.34
N PRO A 183 -19.99 8.16 -0.70
CA PRO A 183 -21.40 7.91 -0.38
C PRO A 183 -22.00 8.98 0.53
N ASP A 184 -21.18 9.58 1.40
CA ASP A 184 -21.58 10.62 2.34
C ASP A 184 -21.61 12.03 1.71
N ARG A 185 -21.26 12.16 0.42
CA ARG A 185 -21.17 13.44 -0.30
C ARG A 185 -20.33 14.47 0.45
N ALA A 186 -19.20 14.02 1.02
CA ALA A 186 -18.24 14.90 1.66
C ALA A 186 -17.63 15.85 0.62
N LEU A 187 -17.29 17.07 1.04
CA LEU A 187 -16.61 18.02 0.16
C LEU A 187 -15.17 17.54 -0.06
N THR A 188 -14.89 17.08 -1.27
CA THR A 188 -13.64 16.44 -1.65
C THR A 188 -12.88 17.33 -2.62
N THR A 189 -11.56 17.46 -2.39
CA THR A 189 -10.64 18.11 -3.33
C THR A 189 -10.24 17.10 -4.41
N CYS A 190 -10.31 17.54 -5.66
CA CYS A 190 -10.10 16.71 -6.84
C CYS A 190 -9.03 17.31 -7.76
N ARG A 191 -8.19 16.45 -8.33
CA ARG A 191 -7.29 16.76 -9.46
C ARG A 191 -7.44 15.71 -10.55
N LEU A 192 -7.97 16.09 -11.70
CA LEU A 192 -8.07 15.23 -12.88
C LEU A 192 -6.86 15.47 -13.78
N TRP A 193 -5.88 14.59 -13.70
CA TRP A 193 -4.63 14.61 -14.46
C TRP A 193 -4.86 14.17 -15.90
N LEU A 194 -4.30 14.95 -16.84
CA LEU A 194 -4.29 14.66 -18.27
C LEU A 194 -3.09 13.75 -18.63
N PRO A 195 -3.14 13.04 -19.76
CA PRO A 195 -2.07 12.13 -20.17
C PRO A 195 -0.73 12.84 -20.38
N SER A 196 0.36 12.11 -20.13
CA SER A 196 1.75 12.61 -20.13
C SER A 196 2.48 12.52 -21.47
N LEU A 197 2.08 11.57 -22.30
CA LEU A 197 2.69 11.23 -23.58
C LEU A 197 1.74 11.48 -24.75
N MET A 198 0.45 11.68 -24.49
CA MET A 198 -0.57 12.05 -25.46
C MET A 198 -0.89 13.54 -25.40
N SER A 199 -1.47 14.07 -26.48
CA SER A 199 -2.03 15.42 -26.52
C SER A 199 -3.55 15.33 -26.60
N VAL A 200 -4.25 16.01 -25.70
CA VAL A 200 -5.72 16.04 -25.66
C VAL A 200 -6.25 17.46 -25.55
N ALA A 201 -7.42 17.69 -26.14
CA ALA A 201 -8.26 18.83 -25.79
C ALA A 201 -9.38 18.39 -24.84
N VAL A 202 -9.83 19.29 -23.98
CA VAL A 202 -10.84 19.04 -22.95
C VAL A 202 -12.00 20.01 -23.06
N GLY A 203 -13.21 19.51 -22.79
CA GLY A 203 -14.47 20.25 -22.90
C GLY A 203 -15.22 20.32 -21.59
N ASN A 204 -16.54 20.15 -21.65
CA ASN A 204 -17.37 20.28 -20.46
C ASN A 204 -16.99 19.25 -19.39
N LEU A 205 -16.63 19.76 -18.21
CA LEU A 205 -16.53 18.99 -16.97
C LEU A 205 -17.89 19.05 -16.26
N ARG A 206 -18.54 17.90 -16.10
CA ARG A 206 -19.87 17.76 -15.49
C ARG A 206 -19.79 16.88 -14.26
N ALA A 207 -20.73 17.08 -13.34
CA ALA A 207 -20.84 16.32 -12.10
C ALA A 207 -22.31 16.23 -11.70
N ASN A 208 -22.66 15.23 -10.90
CA ASN A 208 -23.98 15.17 -10.24
C ASN A 208 -24.05 16.04 -8.97
N ASP A 209 -23.18 17.04 -8.86
CA ASP A 209 -23.13 18.03 -7.78
C ASP A 209 -22.39 19.29 -8.28
N ARG A 210 -22.23 20.30 -7.42
CA ARG A 210 -21.51 21.53 -7.77
C ARG A 210 -20.00 21.26 -7.93
N LEU A 211 -19.41 21.90 -8.92
CA LEU A 211 -17.97 21.97 -9.14
C LEU A 211 -17.47 23.38 -8.79
N GLU A 212 -16.52 23.46 -7.86
CA GLU A 212 -15.89 24.73 -7.47
C GLU A 212 -14.39 24.68 -7.82
N PRO A 213 -13.85 25.63 -8.61
CA PRO A 213 -12.43 25.61 -8.96
C PRO A 213 -11.56 25.83 -7.72
N LEU A 214 -10.45 25.09 -7.62
CA LEU A 214 -9.52 25.28 -6.51
C LEU A 214 -8.81 26.61 -6.59
N ALA A 215 -8.56 27.20 -5.41
CA ALA A 215 -7.74 28.39 -5.31
C ALA A 215 -6.32 28.12 -5.84
N PRO A 216 -5.69 29.09 -6.51
CA PRO A 216 -4.39 28.86 -7.09
C PRO A 216 -3.29 28.66 -6.04
N ALA A 217 -2.45 27.65 -6.25
CA ALA A 217 -1.33 27.26 -5.38
C ALA A 217 0.01 27.86 -5.86
N PRO A 218 1.07 27.89 -5.03
CA PRO A 218 2.42 28.23 -5.48
C PRO A 218 2.86 27.34 -6.64
N LEU A 219 3.64 27.90 -7.56
CA LEU A 219 4.05 27.18 -8.77
C LEU A 219 5.33 26.36 -8.55
N LEU A 220 5.26 25.08 -8.90
CA LEU A 220 6.41 24.19 -9.12
C LEU A 220 6.65 24.08 -10.63
N LEU A 221 7.83 24.50 -11.08
CA LEU A 221 8.28 24.33 -12.46
C LEU A 221 9.25 23.15 -12.55
N CYS A 222 8.94 22.15 -13.37
CA CYS A 222 9.84 21.02 -13.64
C CYS A 222 10.41 21.10 -15.06
N LEU A 223 11.73 21.13 -15.18
CA LEU A 223 12.48 21.16 -16.43
C LEU A 223 13.32 19.88 -16.53
N GLY A 224 13.32 19.20 -17.68
CA GLY A 224 14.10 17.98 -17.81
C GLY A 224 13.74 17.14 -19.04
N ASP A 225 14.13 15.88 -19.00
CA ASP A 225 13.99 14.96 -20.13
C ASP A 225 12.72 14.08 -20.06
N SER A 226 12.77 12.87 -20.64
CA SER A 226 11.67 11.90 -20.65
C SER A 226 11.23 11.49 -19.25
N ILE A 227 12.16 11.43 -18.30
CA ILE A 227 11.84 11.09 -16.91
C ILE A 227 11.02 12.23 -16.28
N THR A 228 11.41 13.47 -16.55
CA THR A 228 10.63 14.63 -16.07
C THR A 228 9.26 14.70 -16.73
N GLN A 229 9.16 14.36 -18.02
CA GLN A 229 7.89 14.32 -18.74
C GLN A 229 6.92 13.25 -18.18
N GLY A 230 7.41 12.24 -17.46
CA GLY A 230 6.59 11.17 -16.87
C GLY A 230 6.59 9.86 -17.68
N PHE A 231 7.59 9.65 -18.54
CA PHE A 231 7.71 8.40 -19.30
C PHE A 231 7.90 7.21 -18.34
N MET A 232 7.16 6.11 -18.57
CA MET A 232 7.10 4.90 -17.72
C MET A 232 6.52 5.08 -16.31
N ALA A 233 5.95 6.24 -15.96
CA ALA A 233 5.40 6.45 -14.61
C ALA A 233 4.20 5.55 -14.28
N GLY A 234 3.58 4.93 -15.30
CA GLY A 234 2.39 4.08 -15.16
C GLY A 234 1.09 4.86 -14.89
N SER A 235 1.20 6.14 -14.52
CA SER A 235 0.09 7.06 -14.33
C SER A 235 0.59 8.50 -14.45
N PRO A 236 -0.14 9.43 -15.08
CA PRO A 236 0.22 10.85 -15.10
C PRO A 236 0.28 11.46 -13.68
N ALA A 237 -0.46 10.89 -12.73
CA ALA A 237 -0.47 11.33 -11.34
C ALA A 237 0.77 10.89 -10.54
N HIS A 238 1.61 9.99 -11.09
CA HIS A 238 2.79 9.43 -10.42
C HIS A 238 4.13 9.91 -11.03
N SER A 239 4.10 10.86 -11.97
CA SER A 239 5.34 11.51 -12.43
C SER A 239 6.04 12.25 -11.27
N LEU A 240 7.35 12.46 -11.39
CA LEU A 240 8.12 13.24 -10.41
C LEU A 240 7.43 14.57 -10.07
N GLY A 241 7.04 15.33 -11.10
CA GLY A 241 6.38 16.61 -10.91
C GLY A 241 5.04 16.50 -10.19
N ALA A 242 4.22 15.49 -10.52
CA ALA A 242 2.91 15.30 -9.91
C ALA A 242 3.02 14.93 -8.42
N ASN A 243 3.95 14.02 -8.08
CA ASN A 243 4.23 13.65 -6.69
C ASN A 243 4.74 14.85 -5.87
N LEU A 244 5.73 15.60 -6.39
CA LEU A 244 6.24 16.80 -5.72
C LEU A 244 5.14 17.86 -5.52
N ALA A 245 4.32 18.11 -6.55
CA ALA A 245 3.24 19.08 -6.47
C ALA A 245 2.17 18.69 -5.44
N ARG A 246 1.82 17.40 -5.36
CA ARG A 246 0.88 16.86 -4.37
C ARG A 246 1.39 17.07 -2.95
N GLU A 247 2.63 16.64 -2.67
CA GLU A 247 3.22 16.73 -1.33
C GLU A 247 3.47 18.18 -0.88
N LEU A 248 3.95 19.03 -1.80
CA LEU A 248 4.22 20.44 -1.51
C LEU A 248 2.97 21.32 -1.58
N GLY A 249 1.83 20.79 -2.02
CA GLY A 249 0.60 21.56 -2.23
C GLY A 249 0.77 22.66 -3.28
N CYS A 250 1.51 22.38 -4.34
CA CYS A 250 1.83 23.31 -5.43
C CYS A 250 0.99 23.04 -6.69
N GLN A 251 0.91 24.04 -7.56
CA GLN A 251 0.54 23.87 -8.97
C GLN A 251 1.75 23.35 -9.74
N LEU A 252 1.60 22.30 -10.54
CA LEU A 252 2.67 21.77 -11.39
C LEU A 252 2.64 22.45 -12.76
N LEU A 253 3.76 22.99 -13.21
CA LEU A 253 4.04 23.20 -14.63
C LEU A 253 5.19 22.26 -15.03
N ASN A 254 4.85 21.19 -15.74
CA ASN A 254 5.83 20.24 -16.24
C ASN A 254 6.26 20.65 -17.65
N GLN A 255 7.54 21.00 -17.83
CA GLN A 255 8.16 21.30 -19.12
C GLN A 255 9.25 20.27 -19.47
N GLY A 256 9.08 19.02 -19.05
CA GLY A 256 9.89 17.89 -19.50
C GLY A 256 9.73 17.62 -21.00
N ILE A 257 10.85 17.32 -21.68
CA ILE A 257 10.93 17.08 -23.12
C ILE A 257 11.70 15.77 -23.39
N SER A 258 10.98 14.73 -23.78
CA SER A 258 11.55 13.41 -24.05
C SER A 258 12.67 13.45 -25.08
N GLY A 259 13.82 12.91 -24.68
CA GLY A 259 15.02 12.79 -25.51
C GLY A 259 15.82 14.08 -25.70
N HIS A 260 15.47 15.19 -25.05
CA HIS A 260 16.18 16.47 -25.18
C HIS A 260 17.39 16.58 -24.25
N VAL A 261 18.25 17.54 -24.53
CA VAL A 261 19.52 17.84 -23.83
C VAL A 261 19.47 19.22 -23.19
N PHE A 262 20.52 19.65 -22.48
CA PHE A 262 20.64 21.03 -22.03
C PHE A 262 20.64 21.99 -23.22
N ASP A 263 19.60 22.82 -23.30
CA ASP A 263 19.38 23.71 -24.44
C ASP A 263 18.61 24.96 -24.00
N ASP A 264 19.29 26.08 -23.90
CA ASP A 264 18.77 27.36 -23.40
C ASP A 264 17.76 28.02 -24.33
N GLU A 265 17.68 27.59 -25.59
CA GLU A 265 16.64 28.03 -26.52
C GLU A 265 15.25 27.60 -26.04
N THR A 266 15.16 26.50 -25.27
CA THR A 266 13.92 26.05 -24.61
C THR A 266 13.45 26.99 -23.49
N LEU A 267 14.29 27.92 -23.03
CA LEU A 267 13.95 28.92 -22.00
C LEU A 267 13.47 30.26 -22.60
N LYS A 268 13.27 30.33 -23.91
CA LYS A 268 12.67 31.50 -24.57
C LYS A 268 11.20 31.66 -24.18
N GLY A 269 10.66 32.87 -24.29
CA GLY A 269 9.22 33.11 -24.10
C GLY A 269 8.65 32.86 -22.70
N MET A 270 9.47 32.60 -21.67
CA MET A 270 9.00 32.29 -20.30
C MET A 270 8.54 33.52 -19.48
N SER A 271 8.05 34.58 -20.12
CA SER A 271 7.65 35.81 -19.42
C SER A 271 6.52 35.59 -18.41
N SER A 272 5.48 34.84 -18.79
CA SER A 272 4.34 34.50 -17.92
C SER A 272 4.77 33.63 -16.75
N VAL A 273 5.59 32.61 -16.99
CA VAL A 273 6.15 31.73 -15.96
C VAL A 273 7.03 32.53 -15.00
N ARG A 274 7.88 33.43 -15.50
CA ARG A 274 8.69 34.34 -14.69
C ARG A 274 7.84 35.25 -13.82
N GLN A 275 6.74 35.79 -14.35
CA GLN A 275 5.81 36.63 -13.60
C GLN A 275 5.05 35.86 -12.52
N ALA A 276 4.77 34.57 -12.74
CA ALA A 276 4.20 33.68 -11.72
C ALA A 276 5.18 33.42 -10.56
N ALA A 277 6.48 33.65 -10.78
CA ALA A 277 7.55 33.50 -9.79
C ALA A 277 7.50 32.12 -9.09
N PRO A 278 7.96 31.04 -9.79
CA PRO A 278 7.92 29.69 -9.26
C PRO A 278 8.55 29.62 -7.87
N ALA A 279 7.84 28.99 -6.93
CA ALA A 279 8.33 28.75 -5.59
C ALA A 279 9.44 27.70 -5.58
N LEU A 280 9.45 26.81 -6.57
CA LEU A 280 10.46 25.78 -6.79
C LEU A 280 10.64 25.52 -8.29
N VAL A 281 11.90 25.44 -8.73
CA VAL A 281 12.29 25.06 -10.09
C VAL A 281 13.20 23.83 -10.00
N THR A 282 12.77 22.69 -10.55
CA THR A 282 13.64 21.51 -10.67
C THR A 282 14.20 21.39 -12.08
N VAL A 283 15.47 21.00 -12.20
CA VAL A 283 16.18 20.81 -13.47
C VAL A 283 16.81 19.42 -13.49
N ALA A 284 16.29 18.50 -14.30
CA ALA A 284 16.73 17.11 -14.40
C ALA A 284 17.09 16.73 -15.85
N TYR A 285 18.22 17.26 -16.33
CA TYR A 285 18.85 16.91 -17.60
C TYR A 285 20.23 16.24 -17.36
N GLY A 286 20.88 15.78 -18.44
CA GLY A 286 22.24 15.25 -18.39
C GLY A 286 22.35 13.80 -18.88
N THR A 287 21.29 13.00 -18.79
CA THR A 287 21.30 11.61 -19.28
C THR A 287 21.42 11.57 -20.81
N ASN A 288 20.62 12.39 -21.51
CA ASN A 288 20.67 12.48 -22.96
C ASN A 288 21.96 13.16 -23.43
N ASP A 289 22.42 14.18 -22.72
CA ASP A 289 23.68 14.87 -23.00
C ASP A 289 24.85 13.89 -22.96
N TRP A 290 24.91 13.09 -21.90
CA TRP A 290 25.84 11.98 -21.78
C TRP A 290 25.67 11.00 -22.94
N ALA A 291 24.46 10.54 -23.24
CA ALA A 291 24.28 9.51 -24.26
C ALA A 291 24.58 9.96 -25.70
N LYS A 292 24.34 11.24 -26.04
CA LYS A 292 24.26 11.73 -27.43
C LYS A 292 25.36 12.72 -27.82
N VAL A 293 25.91 13.49 -26.88
CA VAL A 293 26.87 14.55 -27.19
C VAL A 293 28.28 13.97 -27.18
N ALA A 294 28.97 14.04 -28.33
CA ALA A 294 30.29 13.45 -28.51
C ALA A 294 31.41 14.22 -27.77
N SER A 295 31.18 15.46 -27.36
CA SER A 295 32.18 16.31 -26.73
C SER A 295 31.85 16.61 -25.27
N ALA A 296 32.70 16.14 -24.35
CA ALA A 296 32.58 16.47 -22.92
C ALA A 296 32.67 17.99 -22.67
N LYS A 297 33.46 18.71 -23.48
CA LYS A 297 33.55 20.18 -23.41
C LYS A 297 32.22 20.81 -23.78
N GLU A 298 31.53 20.27 -24.78
CA GLU A 298 30.24 20.76 -25.25
C GLU A 298 29.15 20.53 -24.20
N ILE A 299 29.04 19.33 -23.61
CA ILE A 299 28.10 19.03 -22.51
C ILE A 299 28.22 20.09 -21.39
N ARG A 300 29.45 20.35 -20.94
CA ARG A 300 29.70 21.34 -19.88
C ARG A 300 29.32 22.76 -20.32
N THR A 301 29.56 23.11 -21.58
CA THR A 301 29.27 24.45 -22.12
C THR A 301 27.77 24.68 -22.24
N GLN A 302 27.03 23.69 -22.76
CA GLN A 302 25.58 23.73 -22.88
C GLN A 302 24.90 23.80 -21.50
N ALA A 303 25.30 22.93 -20.56
CA ALA A 303 24.78 22.94 -19.19
C ALA A 303 25.04 24.28 -18.48
N ARG A 304 26.25 24.86 -18.63
CA ARG A 304 26.56 26.18 -18.08
C ARG A 304 25.68 27.26 -18.69
N ARG A 305 25.58 27.33 -20.02
CA ARG A 305 24.77 28.34 -20.72
C ARG A 305 23.29 28.26 -20.31
N TYR A 306 22.77 27.04 -20.17
CA TYR A 306 21.41 26.79 -19.68
C TYR A 306 21.19 27.32 -18.27
N LEU A 307 22.05 26.96 -17.31
CA LEU A 307 21.93 27.40 -15.92
C LEU A 307 22.14 28.92 -15.79
N GLU A 308 23.02 29.51 -16.58
CA GLU A 308 23.24 30.97 -16.61
C GLU A 308 22.01 31.69 -17.12
N ARG A 309 21.34 31.13 -18.14
CA ARG A 309 20.07 31.67 -18.61
C ARG A 309 18.96 31.50 -17.58
N LEU A 310 18.91 30.34 -16.91
CA LEU A 310 17.89 30.04 -15.92
C LEU A 310 17.96 30.98 -14.70
N THR A 311 19.17 31.26 -14.21
CA THR A 311 19.41 32.22 -13.10
C THR A 311 19.16 33.69 -13.49
N GLN A 312 19.08 34.02 -14.78
CA GLN A 312 18.58 35.33 -15.23
C GLN A 312 17.04 35.41 -15.19
N LEU A 313 16.35 34.27 -15.28
CA LEU A 313 14.90 34.18 -15.28
C LEU A 313 14.34 34.04 -13.86
N PHE A 314 14.99 33.24 -13.03
CA PHE A 314 14.52 32.85 -11.70
C PHE A 314 15.60 33.07 -10.63
N ASP A 315 15.16 33.21 -9.38
CA ASP A 315 16.04 33.32 -8.22
C ASP A 315 16.85 32.01 -8.07
N PRO A 316 18.20 32.05 -8.01
CA PRO A 316 19.03 30.86 -7.82
C PRO A 316 18.63 30.03 -6.59
N SER A 317 18.12 30.66 -5.53
CA SER A 317 17.69 29.96 -4.30
C SER A 317 16.45 29.09 -4.47
N THR A 318 15.68 29.27 -5.56
CA THR A 318 14.53 28.41 -5.88
C THR A 318 14.86 27.31 -6.88
N ILE A 319 16.10 27.26 -7.40
CA ILE A 319 16.53 26.30 -8.42
C ILE A 319 17.23 25.10 -7.77
N PHE A 320 16.79 23.90 -8.16
CA PHE A 320 17.35 22.62 -7.74
C PHE A 320 17.73 21.80 -8.97
N VAL A 321 19.03 21.59 -9.17
CA VAL A 321 19.55 20.73 -10.24
C VAL A 321 19.67 19.31 -9.71
N ILE A 322 18.93 18.40 -10.33
CA ILE A 322 18.95 16.97 -10.00
C ILE A 322 19.83 16.28 -11.05
N SER A 323 20.89 15.64 -10.60
CA SER A 323 21.81 14.95 -11.50
C SER A 323 21.19 13.66 -12.08
N PRO A 324 21.71 13.10 -13.19
CA PRO A 324 21.17 11.88 -13.78
C PRO A 324 21.06 10.70 -12.81
N LEU A 325 19.95 9.95 -12.88
CA LEU A 325 19.74 8.71 -12.13
C LEU A 325 20.74 7.61 -12.49
N TRP A 326 20.88 6.59 -11.64
CA TRP A 326 21.55 5.34 -12.01
C TRP A 326 20.82 4.64 -13.17
N ARG A 327 21.56 3.87 -13.98
CA ARG A 327 21.03 3.09 -15.10
C ARG A 327 21.84 1.81 -15.31
N ALA A 328 21.19 0.74 -15.75
CA ALA A 328 21.79 -0.60 -15.83
C ALA A 328 22.54 -0.92 -17.14
N ASP A 329 22.32 -0.16 -18.22
CA ASP A 329 22.64 -0.61 -19.58
C ASP A 329 23.94 -0.07 -20.18
N LYS A 330 24.66 0.85 -19.51
CA LYS A 330 25.86 1.49 -20.08
C LYS A 330 26.81 2.10 -19.03
N ASP A 331 28.11 1.87 -19.21
CA ASP A 331 29.17 2.46 -18.36
C ASP A 331 29.85 3.71 -18.97
N VAL A 332 29.82 3.88 -20.30
CA VAL A 332 30.52 4.99 -21.01
C VAL A 332 29.68 5.56 -22.17
N SER A 333 29.79 6.88 -22.38
CA SER A 333 29.06 7.67 -23.39
C SER A 333 29.73 7.80 -24.76
N ALA A 334 29.03 8.44 -25.71
CA ALA A 334 29.58 9.01 -26.94
C ALA A 334 30.83 9.90 -26.71
N SER A 335 30.92 10.59 -25.57
CA SER A 335 32.08 11.43 -25.24
C SER A 335 33.27 10.68 -24.62
N GLY A 336 33.15 9.37 -24.41
CA GLY A 336 34.15 8.57 -23.71
C GLY A 336 34.22 8.83 -22.20
N LYS A 337 33.26 9.59 -21.64
CA LYS A 337 33.17 9.86 -20.19
C LYS A 337 32.12 8.97 -19.50
N PRO A 338 32.35 8.53 -18.25
CA PRO A 338 31.35 7.82 -17.47
C PRO A 338 30.23 8.77 -17.01
N LEU A 339 29.04 8.25 -16.70
CA LEU A 339 27.90 9.08 -16.28
C LEU A 339 28.20 9.87 -15.00
N GLY A 340 28.99 9.30 -14.08
CA GLY A 340 29.47 9.99 -12.88
C GLY A 340 30.32 11.23 -13.17
N TRP A 341 30.93 11.35 -14.36
CA TRP A 341 31.61 12.59 -14.77
C TRP A 341 30.61 13.72 -15.03
N VAL A 342 29.43 13.42 -15.60
CA VAL A 342 28.37 14.41 -15.81
C VAL A 342 27.82 14.89 -14.47
N ARG A 343 27.55 13.98 -13.52
CA ARG A 343 27.14 14.33 -12.15
C ARG A 343 28.12 15.29 -11.48
N LYS A 344 29.42 14.95 -11.49
CA LYS A 344 30.49 15.82 -10.95
C LYS A 344 30.56 17.18 -11.66
N THR A 345 30.33 17.20 -12.97
CA THR A 345 30.33 18.44 -13.75
C THR A 345 29.15 19.33 -13.37
N LEU A 346 27.94 18.78 -13.27
CA LEU A 346 26.75 19.50 -12.83
C LEU A 346 26.90 20.01 -11.41
N LYS A 347 27.40 19.18 -10.48
CA LYS A 347 27.69 19.62 -9.11
C LYS A 347 28.61 20.83 -9.09
N LYS A 348 29.73 20.77 -9.83
CA LYS A 348 30.67 21.90 -9.91
C LYS A 348 30.01 23.16 -10.47
N LEU A 349 29.18 23.04 -11.52
CA LEU A 349 28.45 24.19 -12.06
C LEU A 349 27.48 24.78 -11.03
N CYS A 350 26.78 23.94 -10.28
CA CYS A 350 25.87 24.39 -9.23
C CYS A 350 26.62 25.11 -8.11
N ASP A 351 27.74 24.55 -7.65
CA ASP A 351 28.61 25.15 -6.64
C ASP A 351 29.18 26.51 -7.12
N ASP A 352 29.61 26.61 -8.40
CA ASP A 352 30.11 27.86 -9.01
C ASP A 352 29.02 28.96 -9.09
N MET A 353 27.75 28.58 -9.07
CA MET A 353 26.61 29.45 -9.36
C MET A 353 25.65 29.64 -8.18
N ASP A 354 25.98 29.07 -7.02
CA ASP A 354 25.15 29.07 -5.81
C ASP A 354 23.73 28.52 -6.05
N ILE A 355 23.66 27.40 -6.79
CA ILE A 355 22.42 26.66 -7.09
C ILE A 355 22.40 25.37 -6.26
N SER A 356 21.23 24.99 -5.76
CA SER A 356 21.09 23.73 -5.02
C SER A 356 21.29 22.52 -5.93
N TYR A 357 22.09 21.55 -5.47
CA TYR A 357 22.38 20.32 -6.19
C TYR A 357 21.83 19.10 -5.44
N VAL A 358 21.16 18.21 -6.16
CA VAL A 358 20.68 16.91 -5.68
C VAL A 358 21.38 15.81 -6.46
N ASP A 359 22.04 14.89 -5.77
CA ASP A 359 22.70 13.77 -6.43
C ASP A 359 21.68 12.69 -6.79
N GLY A 360 21.39 12.53 -8.08
CA GLY A 360 20.44 11.55 -8.59
C GLY A 360 20.91 10.11 -8.51
N LYS A 361 22.19 9.85 -8.25
CA LYS A 361 22.77 8.51 -8.32
C LYS A 361 22.00 7.48 -7.47
N ASP A 362 21.65 7.84 -6.24
CA ASP A 362 21.11 6.91 -5.25
C ASP A 362 19.64 7.25 -4.88
N LEU A 363 18.95 8.09 -5.67
CA LEU A 363 17.54 8.45 -5.44
C LEU A 363 16.56 7.33 -5.83
N VAL A 364 17.01 6.38 -6.65
CA VAL A 364 16.25 5.18 -7.01
C VAL A 364 17.16 3.98 -6.72
N PRO A 365 16.66 2.88 -6.12
CA PRO A 365 17.47 1.70 -5.87
C PRO A 365 18.19 1.20 -7.14
N HIS A 366 19.42 0.71 -7.00
CA HIS A 366 20.24 0.21 -8.12
C HIS A 366 19.81 -1.19 -8.54
N ASP A 367 18.53 -1.34 -8.82
CA ASP A 367 17.91 -2.58 -9.23
C ASP A 367 17.06 -2.30 -10.48
N PRO A 368 17.32 -3.00 -11.62
CA PRO A 368 16.49 -2.92 -12.83
C PRO A 368 15.00 -3.10 -12.56
N LEU A 369 14.64 -3.71 -11.44
CA LEU A 369 13.26 -3.87 -10.99
C LEU A 369 12.51 -2.54 -10.81
N TYR A 370 13.18 -1.43 -10.48
CA TYR A 370 12.55 -0.10 -10.33
C TYR A 370 12.48 0.69 -11.64
N PHE A 371 12.92 0.10 -12.75
CA PHE A 371 12.94 0.74 -14.05
C PHE A 371 11.99 0.01 -15.00
N GLY A 372 11.01 0.73 -15.56
CA GLY A 372 9.99 0.14 -16.41
C GLY A 372 10.54 -0.46 -17.70
N ASP A 373 11.66 0.07 -18.19
CA ASP A 373 12.40 -0.49 -19.33
C ASP A 373 13.53 -1.44 -18.91
N GLY A 374 13.68 -1.69 -17.61
CA GLY A 374 14.78 -2.44 -17.00
C GLY A 374 16.14 -1.76 -17.14
N ARG A 375 16.18 -0.47 -17.48
CA ARG A 375 17.41 0.24 -17.84
C ARG A 375 17.53 1.59 -17.16
N LEU A 376 16.71 2.57 -17.57
CA LEU A 376 16.89 3.99 -17.25
C LEU A 376 15.63 4.64 -16.71
N HIS A 377 14.46 4.30 -17.25
CA HIS A 377 13.23 5.03 -16.95
C HIS A 377 12.55 4.42 -15.73
N PRO A 378 12.41 5.14 -14.61
CA PRO A 378 11.75 4.60 -13.43
C PRO A 378 10.33 4.12 -13.76
N ASN A 379 9.90 3.02 -13.17
CA ASN A 379 8.47 2.65 -13.14
C ASN A 379 7.77 3.41 -12.00
N ALA A 380 6.50 3.11 -11.74
CA ALA A 380 5.74 3.76 -10.67
C ALA A 380 6.46 3.75 -9.31
N ALA A 381 6.93 2.59 -8.85
CA ALA A 381 7.70 2.47 -7.59
C ALA A 381 9.03 3.25 -7.65
N GLY A 382 9.73 3.19 -8.78
CA GLY A 382 10.94 3.98 -8.99
C GLY A 382 10.69 5.49 -8.94
N TYR A 383 9.57 6.00 -9.47
CA TYR A 383 9.20 7.41 -9.36
C TYR A 383 8.81 7.80 -7.93
N LEU A 384 8.26 6.90 -7.11
CA LEU A 384 7.99 7.16 -5.69
C LEU A 384 9.32 7.40 -4.95
N HIS A 385 10.26 6.46 -5.03
CA HIS A 385 11.61 6.64 -4.45
C HIS A 385 12.28 7.91 -4.96
N TYR A 386 12.20 8.15 -6.27
CA TYR A 386 12.79 9.34 -6.86
C TYR A 386 12.20 10.63 -6.26
N SER A 387 10.88 10.69 -6.13
CA SER A 387 10.19 11.86 -5.59
C SER A 387 10.50 12.07 -4.11
N GLU A 388 10.51 11.00 -3.32
CA GLU A 388 10.86 11.03 -1.89
C GLU A 388 12.29 11.50 -1.65
N GLY A 389 13.26 10.95 -2.38
CA GLY A 389 14.65 11.37 -2.26
C GLY A 389 14.84 12.85 -2.65
N VAL A 390 14.12 13.34 -3.66
CA VAL A 390 14.10 14.77 -3.99
C VAL A 390 13.47 15.60 -2.86
N LEU A 391 12.35 15.16 -2.27
CA LEU A 391 11.71 15.85 -1.13
C LEU A 391 12.64 15.91 0.09
N GLN A 392 13.36 14.84 0.39
CA GLN A 392 14.36 14.80 1.46
C GLN A 392 15.50 15.78 1.19
N ALA A 393 16.01 15.83 -0.04
CA ALA A 393 17.05 16.78 -0.43
C ALA A 393 16.56 18.24 -0.35
N LEU A 394 15.31 18.49 -0.77
CA LEU A 394 14.65 19.79 -0.62
C LEU A 394 14.51 20.20 0.85
N ALA A 395 14.23 19.24 1.73
CA ALA A 395 14.11 19.51 3.17
C ALA A 395 15.46 19.76 3.85
N ALA A 396 16.53 19.12 3.38
CA ALA A 396 17.89 19.34 3.87
C ALA A 396 18.46 20.69 3.40
N ALA A 397 18.10 21.14 2.20
CA ALA A 397 18.39 22.48 1.72
C ALA A 397 17.48 23.49 2.43
N ARG A 398 17.98 24.66 2.84
CA ARG A 398 17.14 25.69 3.48
C ARG A 398 15.95 26.06 2.56
N PHE A 399 14.74 25.65 2.94
CA PHE A 399 13.51 25.95 2.19
C PHE A 399 13.39 27.45 1.85
N PRO A 400 12.97 27.80 0.63
CA PRO A 400 12.50 29.15 0.33
C PRO A 400 11.37 29.56 1.30
N ALA A 401 11.45 30.77 1.86
CA ALA A 401 10.50 31.25 2.89
C ALA A 401 9.03 31.22 2.45
N SER A 402 8.74 31.28 1.14
CA SER A 402 7.40 31.19 0.56
C SER A 402 6.72 29.83 0.79
N LEU A 403 7.48 28.74 0.92
CA LEU A 403 6.96 27.38 1.16
C LEU A 403 6.80 27.07 2.66
N GLN A 404 7.46 27.82 3.54
CA GLN A 404 7.31 27.68 5.00
C GLN A 404 5.91 28.11 5.48
N ALA A 405 5.28 29.10 4.82
CA ALA A 405 3.95 29.60 5.17
C ALA A 405 2.80 28.65 4.75
N VAL A 406 2.97 27.87 3.68
CA VAL A 406 1.96 26.89 3.21
C VAL A 406 1.86 25.70 4.17
N ARG A 407 2.96 25.36 4.85
CA ARG A 407 3.00 24.29 5.85
C ARG A 407 2.32 24.67 7.17
N ALA A 408 2.31 25.97 7.53
CA ALA A 408 1.73 26.48 8.76
C ALA A 408 0.19 26.67 8.72
N GLY A 409 -0.42 26.66 7.53
CA GLY A 409 -1.83 26.97 7.32
C GLY A 409 -2.76 25.78 7.01
N LYS A 410 -2.27 24.53 6.99
CA LYS A 410 -3.13 23.36 6.79
C LYS A 410 -3.82 22.99 8.11
N ALA A 411 -5.15 23.12 8.14
CA ALA A 411 -6.01 22.43 9.10
C ALA A 411 -5.69 20.93 9.11
N ALA A 412 -5.87 20.29 10.27
CA ALA A 412 -5.56 18.88 10.49
C ALA A 412 -6.01 17.98 9.33
N PRO A 413 -5.18 17.01 8.89
CA PRO A 413 -5.56 16.08 7.84
C PRO A 413 -6.84 15.35 8.23
N GLN A 414 -7.80 15.25 7.30
CA GLN A 414 -9.03 14.49 7.54
C GLN A 414 -8.67 13.01 7.78
N PRO A 415 -9.35 12.33 8.73
CA PRO A 415 -9.14 10.92 8.99
C PRO A 415 -9.71 10.13 7.82
N GLY A 416 -8.83 9.52 7.01
CA GLY A 416 -9.23 8.79 5.80
C GLY A 416 -8.07 8.43 4.86
N LEU A 417 -6.93 9.12 4.97
CA LEU A 417 -5.64 8.56 4.63
C LEU A 417 -4.80 8.51 5.90
N ALA A 418 -4.34 7.32 6.25
CA ALA A 418 -3.16 7.25 7.10
C ALA A 418 -2.04 8.06 6.41
N PRO A 419 -1.28 8.89 7.13
CA PRO A 419 -0.07 9.44 6.56
C PRO A 419 0.78 8.27 6.05
N PHE A 420 1.32 8.38 4.83
CA PHE A 420 2.55 7.65 4.51
C PHE A 420 3.60 8.19 5.47
N SER A 421 3.70 7.51 6.61
CA SER A 421 4.81 7.66 7.51
C SER A 421 6.03 7.15 6.77
N ALA A 422 6.89 8.07 6.35
CA ALA A 422 8.32 7.82 6.25
C ALA A 422 8.84 7.46 7.65
N ALA A 423 8.55 6.22 8.05
CA ALA A 423 9.34 5.43 8.95
C ALA A 423 10.00 4.33 8.12
N GLY A 424 11.13 4.55 7.43
CA GLY A 424 12.09 5.65 7.53
C GLY A 424 12.26 6.42 6.20
N ALA A 425 12.80 7.62 6.16
CA ALA A 425 13.75 8.15 7.11
C ALA A 425 13.74 9.68 7.13
N ALA A 426 13.22 10.24 8.21
CA ALA A 426 14.12 11.00 9.08
C ALA A 426 14.44 10.11 10.28
N ALA A 427 15.00 8.90 10.04
CA ALA A 427 15.09 7.80 11.01
C ALA A 427 13.99 7.93 12.08
N SER A 428 12.70 7.95 11.68
CA SER A 428 11.72 7.67 12.70
C SER A 428 12.02 6.23 13.05
N GLU A 429 12.17 6.00 14.35
CA GLU A 429 12.63 4.72 14.85
C GLU A 429 11.87 3.61 14.12
N PRO A 430 12.57 2.54 13.68
CA PRO A 430 11.92 1.44 12.99
C PRO A 430 10.68 1.03 13.79
N SER A 431 9.63 0.52 13.16
CA SER A 431 8.51 0.01 13.95
C SER A 431 9.06 -0.96 15.02
N LEU A 432 8.42 -1.06 16.18
CA LEU A 432 8.96 -1.91 17.25
C LEU A 432 9.25 -3.32 16.73
N GLU A 433 8.43 -3.81 15.80
CA GLU A 433 8.61 -5.07 15.07
C GLU A 433 9.87 -5.07 14.20
N ALA A 434 10.12 -4.02 13.41
CA ALA A 434 11.32 -3.90 12.58
C ALA A 434 12.60 -3.74 13.41
N GLN A 435 12.55 -3.06 14.57
CA GLN A 435 13.67 -2.99 15.52
C GLN A 435 13.96 -4.36 16.11
N VAL A 436 12.90 -5.05 16.55
CA VAL A 436 12.98 -6.40 17.10
C VAL A 436 13.52 -7.39 16.08
N ASP A 437 13.07 -7.31 14.84
CA ASP A 437 13.52 -8.19 13.76
C ASP A 437 15.00 -7.95 13.44
N ALA A 438 15.43 -6.69 13.28
CA ALA A 438 16.83 -6.36 13.06
C ALA A 438 17.75 -6.89 14.18
N VAL A 439 17.36 -6.71 15.45
CA VAL A 439 18.10 -7.27 16.60
C VAL A 439 18.05 -8.80 16.60
N SER A 440 16.93 -9.40 16.19
CA SER A 440 16.77 -10.85 16.15
C SER A 440 17.62 -11.49 15.05
N GLN A 441 17.75 -10.87 13.89
CA GLN A 441 18.59 -11.32 12.78
C GLN A 441 20.08 -11.38 13.14
N GLU A 442 20.54 -10.52 14.06
CA GLU A 442 21.91 -10.52 14.57
C GLU A 442 22.20 -11.67 15.56
N ARG A 443 21.17 -12.36 16.07
CA ARG A 443 21.34 -13.43 17.06
C ARG A 443 21.94 -14.69 16.40
N PRO A 444 22.93 -15.35 17.03
CA PRO A 444 23.48 -16.60 16.52
C PRO A 444 22.38 -17.67 16.34
N GLY A 445 22.28 -18.22 15.13
CA GLY A 445 21.28 -19.23 14.79
C GLY A 445 19.91 -18.66 14.37
N ALA A 446 19.75 -17.34 14.27
CA ALA A 446 18.51 -16.74 13.77
C ALA A 446 18.26 -17.10 12.29
N PRO A 447 17.05 -17.58 11.94
CA PRO A 447 16.70 -17.84 10.55
C PRO A 447 16.71 -16.52 9.75
N GLN A 448 17.20 -16.59 8.51
CA GLN A 448 17.38 -15.40 7.67
C GLN A 448 16.32 -15.32 6.56
N THR A 449 15.95 -16.45 5.98
CA THR A 449 14.95 -16.54 4.90
C THR A 449 14.22 -17.88 4.94
N HIS A 450 13.05 -17.93 4.31
CA HIS A 450 12.23 -19.14 4.18
C HIS A 450 11.79 -19.33 2.72
N PRO A 451 12.70 -19.68 1.80
CA PRO A 451 12.40 -19.74 0.36
C PRO A 451 11.31 -20.76 -0.01
N ASP A 452 11.19 -21.84 0.75
CA ASP A 452 10.15 -22.87 0.54
C ASP A 452 8.76 -22.36 0.90
N PHE A 453 8.66 -21.41 1.84
CA PHE A 453 7.38 -20.76 2.16
C PHE A 453 6.85 -19.97 0.96
N ASP A 454 7.71 -19.16 0.33
CA ASP A 454 7.34 -18.42 -0.87
C ASP A 454 6.94 -19.35 -2.03
N ALA A 455 7.61 -20.50 -2.14
CA ALA A 455 7.27 -21.52 -3.13
C ALA A 455 5.90 -22.15 -2.87
N LEU A 456 5.58 -22.42 -1.60
CA LEU A 456 4.27 -22.92 -1.19
C LEU A 456 3.16 -21.89 -1.44
N VAL A 457 3.37 -20.61 -1.09
CA VAL A 457 2.44 -19.52 -1.40
C VAL A 457 2.14 -19.46 -2.90
N ARG A 458 3.17 -19.54 -3.75
CA ARG A 458 2.98 -19.60 -5.22
C ARG A 458 2.24 -20.85 -5.67
N THR A 459 2.45 -21.98 -5.01
CA THR A 459 1.73 -23.23 -5.31
C THR A 459 0.25 -23.09 -5.03
N ILE A 460 -0.14 -22.58 -3.85
CA ILE A 460 -1.54 -22.33 -3.50
C ILE A 460 -2.19 -21.34 -4.46
N TRP A 461 -1.51 -20.24 -4.77
CA TRP A 461 -1.95 -19.28 -5.78
C TRP A 461 -2.20 -19.97 -7.14
N ARG A 462 -1.25 -20.80 -7.59
CA ARG A 462 -1.31 -21.50 -8.89
C ARG A 462 -2.49 -22.46 -8.97
N LEU A 463 -2.81 -23.16 -7.88
CA LEU A 463 -3.93 -24.10 -7.80
C LEU A 463 -5.28 -23.42 -8.03
N ARG A 464 -5.43 -22.12 -7.72
CA ARG A 464 -6.70 -21.38 -7.85
C ARG A 464 -6.82 -20.55 -9.12
N GLN A 465 -5.81 -20.53 -9.98
CA GLN A 465 -5.84 -19.81 -11.26
C GLN A 465 -6.82 -20.43 -12.28
N PRO A 466 -7.18 -19.72 -13.38
CA PRO A 466 -8.12 -20.24 -14.38
C PRO A 466 -7.76 -21.61 -14.95
N ASP A 467 -6.48 -21.92 -15.04
CA ASP A 467 -5.89 -23.19 -15.48
C ASP A 467 -5.33 -24.01 -14.30
N GLY A 468 -5.82 -23.76 -13.10
CA GLY A 468 -5.50 -24.49 -11.86
C GLY A 468 -6.42 -25.69 -11.60
N CYS A 469 -6.46 -26.14 -10.36
CA CYS A 469 -7.29 -27.23 -9.89
C CYS A 469 -8.76 -26.78 -9.76
N PRO A 470 -9.73 -27.45 -10.41
CA PRO A 470 -11.14 -27.08 -10.31
C PRO A 470 -11.69 -27.14 -8.88
N TRP A 471 -11.25 -28.14 -8.09
CA TRP A 471 -11.71 -28.30 -6.72
C TRP A 471 -11.23 -27.15 -5.83
N ASP A 472 -9.94 -26.79 -5.91
CA ASP A 472 -9.37 -25.70 -5.13
C ASP A 472 -10.03 -24.37 -5.46
N LYS A 473 -10.28 -24.12 -6.75
CA LYS A 473 -10.92 -22.88 -7.23
C LYS A 473 -12.34 -22.69 -6.72
N GLU A 474 -13.12 -23.77 -6.58
CA GLU A 474 -14.50 -23.73 -6.09
C GLU A 474 -14.61 -23.55 -4.57
N GLN A 475 -13.51 -23.70 -3.82
CA GLN A 475 -13.55 -23.54 -2.37
C GLN A 475 -13.80 -22.10 -1.92
N THR A 476 -14.57 -21.99 -0.84
CA THR A 476 -14.91 -20.75 -0.13
C THR A 476 -14.58 -20.91 1.36
N HIS A 477 -14.50 -19.81 2.11
CA HIS A 477 -14.31 -19.90 3.57
C HIS A 477 -15.33 -20.83 4.25
N ALA A 478 -16.58 -20.82 3.78
CA ALA A 478 -17.64 -21.63 4.36
C ALA A 478 -17.50 -23.13 4.04
N SER A 479 -16.97 -23.49 2.87
CA SER A 479 -16.86 -24.89 2.46
C SER A 479 -15.71 -25.61 3.16
N ILE A 480 -14.60 -24.93 3.43
CA ILE A 480 -13.40 -25.53 4.03
C ILE A 480 -13.23 -25.27 5.54
N LYS A 481 -14.15 -24.53 6.19
CA LYS A 481 -14.05 -24.27 7.64
C LYS A 481 -14.02 -25.56 8.50
N LYS A 482 -14.60 -26.66 7.98
CA LYS A 482 -14.59 -27.95 8.67
C LYS A 482 -13.20 -28.58 8.61
N ASN A 483 -12.56 -28.54 7.44
CA ASN A 483 -11.19 -29.00 7.25
C ASN A 483 -10.21 -28.30 8.20
N MET A 484 -10.28 -26.97 8.33
CA MET A 484 -9.47 -26.22 9.32
C MET A 484 -9.59 -26.77 10.76
N VAL A 485 -10.78 -27.22 11.16
CA VAL A 485 -10.99 -27.81 12.48
C VAL A 485 -10.45 -29.24 12.53
N GLU A 486 -10.66 -30.02 11.48
CA GLU A 486 -10.16 -31.39 11.35
C GLU A 486 -8.62 -31.42 11.44
N GLU A 487 -7.89 -30.66 10.61
CA GLU A 487 -6.42 -30.66 10.64
C GLU A 487 -5.87 -30.18 11.99
N ALA A 488 -6.56 -29.25 12.65
CA ALA A 488 -6.18 -28.80 13.98
C ALA A 488 -6.34 -29.91 15.03
N TYR A 489 -7.30 -30.81 14.88
CA TYR A 489 -7.50 -31.95 15.77
C TYR A 489 -6.56 -33.11 15.47
N GLU A 490 -6.25 -33.37 14.20
CA GLU A 490 -5.25 -34.36 13.81
C GLU A 490 -3.85 -33.93 14.32
N ALA A 491 -3.50 -32.65 14.21
CA ALA A 491 -2.30 -32.12 14.83
C ALA A 491 -2.26 -32.33 16.36
N VAL A 492 -3.41 -32.20 17.05
CA VAL A 492 -3.50 -32.49 18.49
C VAL A 492 -3.33 -33.98 18.77
N ASP A 493 -3.93 -34.86 17.96
CA ASP A 493 -3.76 -36.30 18.09
C ASP A 493 -2.29 -36.72 17.93
N ALA A 494 -1.59 -36.16 16.94
CA ALA A 494 -0.17 -36.39 16.73
C ALA A 494 0.70 -35.92 17.92
N ILE A 495 0.34 -34.80 18.56
CA ILE A 495 0.99 -34.33 19.81
C ILE A 495 0.76 -35.32 20.95
N GLU A 496 -0.48 -35.77 21.15
CA GLU A 496 -0.85 -36.73 22.21
C GLU A 496 -0.15 -38.09 22.00
N ALA A 497 0.05 -38.49 20.75
CA ALA A 497 0.77 -39.71 20.36
C ALA A 497 2.30 -39.59 20.43
N ALA A 498 2.84 -38.37 20.60
CA ALA A 498 4.26 -38.07 20.48
C ALA A 498 4.89 -38.56 19.15
N ASP A 499 4.13 -38.46 18.06
CA ASP A 499 4.57 -38.83 16.71
C ASP A 499 5.03 -37.59 15.95
N ASP A 500 6.35 -37.32 16.00
CA ASP A 500 6.95 -36.15 15.37
C ASP A 500 6.76 -36.12 13.84
N ALA A 501 6.70 -37.29 13.18
CA ALA A 501 6.56 -37.36 11.73
C ALA A 501 5.14 -37.01 11.30
N HIS A 502 4.15 -37.58 11.98
CA HIS A 502 2.74 -37.25 11.77
C HIS A 502 2.46 -35.79 12.15
N LEU A 503 3.02 -35.30 13.26
CA LEU A 503 2.89 -33.90 13.67
C LEU A 503 3.42 -32.93 12.60
N GLN A 504 4.55 -33.26 11.96
CA GLN A 504 5.10 -32.42 10.88
C GLN A 504 4.14 -32.35 9.68
N GLU A 505 3.50 -33.46 9.32
CA GLU A 505 2.50 -33.53 8.25
C GLU A 505 1.28 -32.68 8.58
N GLU A 506 0.67 -32.89 9.75
CA GLU A 506 -0.54 -32.19 10.17
C GLU A 506 -0.33 -30.68 10.37
N LEU A 507 0.84 -30.25 10.85
CA LEU A 507 1.18 -28.82 10.88
C LEU A 507 1.29 -28.21 9.48
N GLY A 508 1.73 -29.00 8.50
CA GLY A 508 1.71 -28.64 7.09
C GLY A 508 0.29 -28.43 6.58
N ASP A 509 -0.65 -29.29 6.95
CA ASP A 509 -2.04 -29.19 6.53
C ASP A 509 -2.77 -28.03 7.21
N VAL A 510 -2.53 -27.79 8.50
CA VAL A 510 -3.00 -26.56 9.17
C VAL A 510 -2.45 -25.31 8.46
N LEU A 511 -1.17 -25.29 8.09
CA LEU A 511 -0.58 -24.19 7.35
C LEU A 511 -1.20 -24.02 5.95
N MET A 512 -1.46 -25.12 5.25
CA MET A 512 -2.18 -25.12 3.98
C MET A 512 -3.56 -24.47 4.13
N GLN A 513 -4.31 -24.79 5.18
CA GLN A 513 -5.62 -24.17 5.43
C GLN A 513 -5.51 -22.65 5.64
N VAL A 514 -4.49 -22.18 6.36
CA VAL A 514 -4.22 -20.74 6.54
C VAL A 514 -3.94 -20.08 5.18
N LEU A 515 -3.07 -20.68 4.37
CA LEU A 515 -2.72 -20.17 3.04
C LEU A 515 -3.91 -20.17 2.08
N LEU A 516 -4.73 -21.22 2.10
CA LEU A 516 -5.90 -21.34 1.25
C LEU A 516 -6.96 -20.31 1.60
N HIS A 517 -7.22 -20.07 2.90
CA HIS A 517 -8.10 -18.98 3.34
C HIS A 517 -7.56 -17.60 2.98
N ALA A 518 -6.25 -17.37 3.13
CA ALA A 518 -5.62 -16.11 2.72
C ALA A 518 -5.72 -15.89 1.21
N GLN A 519 -5.55 -16.95 0.40
CA GLN A 519 -5.73 -16.87 -1.05
C GLN A 519 -7.21 -16.63 -1.43
N ILE A 520 -8.17 -17.28 -0.78
CA ILE A 520 -9.61 -17.02 -1.00
C ILE A 520 -9.94 -15.54 -0.70
N ALA A 521 -9.45 -15.01 0.43
CA ALA A 521 -9.65 -13.60 0.78
C ALA A 521 -8.96 -12.65 -0.22
N GLN A 522 -7.81 -13.05 -0.75
CA GLN A 522 -7.09 -12.27 -1.76
C GLN A 522 -7.80 -12.28 -3.11
N ASP A 523 -8.39 -13.40 -3.52
CA ASP A 523 -9.21 -13.51 -4.73
C ASP A 523 -10.40 -12.54 -4.69
N ASP A 524 -10.94 -12.29 -3.50
CA ASP A 524 -12.02 -11.33 -3.23
C ASP A 524 -11.52 -9.89 -2.96
N GLY A 525 -10.20 -9.66 -2.99
CA GLY A 525 -9.57 -8.35 -2.74
C GLY A 525 -9.67 -7.85 -1.29
N ALA A 526 -9.81 -8.75 -0.31
CA ALA A 526 -9.96 -8.43 1.10
C ALA A 526 -8.61 -8.34 1.85
N PHE A 527 -7.84 -9.43 1.92
CA PHE A 527 -6.51 -9.51 2.53
C PHE A 527 -5.74 -10.73 1.99
N GLY A 528 -4.41 -10.71 2.07
CA GLY A 528 -3.52 -11.81 1.69
C GLY A 528 -2.72 -12.41 2.85
N ILE A 529 -1.82 -13.34 2.54
CA ILE A 529 -0.98 -14.00 3.56
C ILE A 529 -0.05 -13.01 4.28
N ASP A 530 0.47 -12.01 3.58
CA ASP A 530 1.36 -11.01 4.16
C ASP A 530 0.65 -10.14 5.20
N ASP A 531 -0.64 -9.83 4.98
CA ASP A 531 -1.47 -9.12 5.97
C ASP A 531 -1.67 -9.95 7.23
N VAL A 532 -1.90 -11.26 7.08
CA VAL A 532 -2.04 -12.20 8.20
C VAL A 532 -0.74 -12.27 9.02
N LEU A 533 0.41 -12.40 8.35
CA LEU A 533 1.72 -12.47 8.98
C LEU A 533 2.10 -11.16 9.68
N CYS A 534 1.88 -10.02 9.01
CA CYS A 534 2.14 -8.69 9.56
C CYS A 534 1.29 -8.45 10.82
N GLY A 535 0.00 -8.72 10.75
CA GLY A 535 -0.92 -8.59 11.88
C GLY A 535 -0.57 -9.50 13.05
N LEU A 536 -0.15 -10.74 12.78
CA LEU A 536 0.32 -11.67 13.80
C LEU A 536 1.63 -11.19 14.45
N ASN A 537 2.61 -10.77 13.65
CA ASN A 537 3.91 -10.34 14.16
C ASN A 537 3.79 -9.11 15.06
N ALA A 538 3.08 -8.07 14.60
CA ALA A 538 2.83 -6.87 15.40
C ALA A 538 2.09 -7.17 16.71
N LYS A 539 1.13 -8.11 16.67
CA LYS A 539 0.42 -8.58 17.86
C LYS A 539 1.35 -9.31 18.83
N LEU A 540 2.24 -10.18 18.34
CA LEU A 540 3.18 -10.93 19.18
C LEU A 540 4.21 -10.00 19.82
N VAL A 541 4.81 -9.09 19.04
CA VAL A 541 5.78 -8.10 19.55
C VAL A 541 5.17 -7.23 20.63
N ARG A 542 3.99 -6.65 20.38
CA ARG A 542 3.27 -5.81 21.36
C ARG A 542 2.89 -6.56 22.64
N ARG A 543 2.58 -7.84 22.55
CA ARG A 543 2.11 -8.66 23.68
C ARG A 543 3.23 -9.30 24.50
N HIS A 544 4.47 -9.21 24.05
CA HIS A 544 5.66 -9.64 24.79
C HIS A 544 6.59 -8.47 25.10
N PRO A 545 6.13 -7.42 25.82
CA PRO A 545 6.98 -6.30 26.20
C PRO A 545 8.10 -6.71 27.18
N HIS A 546 8.03 -7.93 27.73
CA HIS A 546 9.09 -8.54 28.54
C HIS A 546 10.19 -9.23 27.73
N VAL A 547 9.95 -9.48 26.44
CA VAL A 547 10.95 -9.99 25.49
C VAL A 547 11.47 -8.85 24.62
N PHE A 548 10.58 -7.96 24.19
CA PHE A 548 10.82 -6.97 23.14
C PHE A 548 10.73 -5.51 23.60
N GLY A 549 10.40 -5.27 24.86
CA GLY A 549 10.19 -3.93 25.43
C GLY A 549 10.94 -3.74 26.75
N ALA A 550 10.46 -2.81 27.58
CA ALA A 550 11.12 -2.40 28.82
C ALA A 550 10.51 -2.99 30.11
N GLN A 551 9.55 -3.90 30.00
CA GLN A 551 9.00 -4.58 31.19
C GLN A 551 9.86 -5.79 31.52
N ASP A 552 9.99 -6.13 32.79
CA ASP A 552 10.60 -7.39 33.20
C ASP A 552 9.50 -8.38 33.60
N ALA A 553 9.71 -9.65 33.29
CA ALA A 553 8.93 -10.76 33.80
C ALA A 553 9.88 -11.88 34.20
N SER A 554 9.78 -12.34 35.44
CA SER A 554 10.71 -13.31 36.03
C SER A 554 10.16 -14.74 36.09
N ASN A 555 8.84 -14.89 35.91
CA ASN A 555 8.14 -16.17 35.94
C ASN A 555 6.93 -16.18 34.98
N PRO A 556 6.41 -17.37 34.62
CA PRO A 556 5.27 -17.51 33.72
C PRO A 556 3.99 -16.81 34.21
N GLU A 557 3.75 -16.74 35.52
CA GLU A 557 2.58 -16.08 36.10
C GLU A 557 2.59 -14.56 35.81
N GLU A 558 3.75 -13.92 35.92
CA GLU A 558 3.96 -12.52 35.57
C GLU A 558 3.74 -12.28 34.06
N VAL A 559 4.22 -13.18 33.20
CA VAL A 559 4.01 -13.12 31.75
C VAL A 559 2.51 -13.16 31.41
N LEU A 560 1.76 -14.08 32.03
CA LEU A 560 0.31 -14.20 31.83
C LEU A 560 -0.43 -12.94 32.28
N SER A 561 -0.02 -12.32 33.39
CA SER A 561 -0.58 -11.06 33.89
C SER A 561 -0.35 -9.89 32.91
N ILE A 562 0.86 -9.77 32.37
CA ILE A 562 1.20 -8.79 31.32
C ILE A 562 0.32 -9.01 30.09
N TRP A 563 0.16 -10.26 29.67
CA TRP A 563 -0.60 -10.60 28.47
C TRP A 563 -2.08 -10.21 28.59
N GLU A 564 -2.70 -10.51 29.73
CA GLU A 564 -4.09 -10.12 30.00
C GLU A 564 -4.26 -8.60 30.09
N THR A 565 -3.29 -7.89 30.67
CA THR A 565 -3.28 -6.43 30.76
C THR A 565 -3.24 -5.80 29.36
N VAL A 566 -2.31 -6.22 28.50
CA VAL A 566 -2.21 -5.71 27.11
C VAL A 566 -3.50 -6.01 26.34
N LYS A 567 -4.01 -7.25 26.44
CA LYS A 567 -5.26 -7.67 25.78
C LYS A 567 -6.48 -6.89 26.26
N SER A 568 -6.49 -6.41 27.51
CA SER A 568 -7.57 -5.58 28.05
C SER A 568 -7.56 -4.16 27.47
N ARG A 569 -6.38 -3.57 27.28
CA ARG A 569 -6.20 -2.24 26.66
C ARG A 569 -6.60 -2.24 25.19
N GLU A 570 -6.20 -3.26 24.43
CA GLU A 570 -6.59 -3.42 23.02
C GLU A 570 -8.12 -3.44 22.83
N ARG A 571 -8.86 -4.05 23.77
CA ARG A 571 -10.33 -4.07 23.72
C ARG A 571 -10.95 -2.70 24.01
N ALA A 572 -10.33 -1.89 24.85
CA ALA A 572 -10.83 -0.55 25.18
C ALA A 572 -10.65 0.46 24.04
N GLU A 573 -9.66 0.24 23.17
CA GLU A 573 -9.34 1.10 22.02
C GLU A 573 -10.21 0.82 20.79
N ALA A 574 -10.76 -0.39 20.66
CA ALA A 574 -11.72 -0.74 19.60
C ALA A 574 -13.10 -0.11 19.90
N GLN A 575 -13.52 0.88 19.10
CA GLN A 575 -14.69 1.77 19.33
C GLN A 575 -16.09 1.11 19.33
N ALA A 576 -16.21 -0.20 19.48
CA ALA A 576 -17.49 -0.89 19.58
C ALA A 576 -17.69 -1.49 20.98
N PRO A 577 -18.81 -1.20 21.69
CA PRO A 577 -19.14 -1.90 22.92
C PRO A 577 -19.48 -3.36 22.60
N GLN A 578 -18.51 -4.25 22.79
CA GLN A 578 -18.73 -5.69 22.80
C GLN A 578 -19.20 -6.12 24.19
N GLY A 579 -20.27 -6.91 24.27
CA GLY A 579 -20.71 -7.57 25.50
C GLY A 579 -19.60 -8.46 26.07
N LEU A 580 -19.63 -8.70 27.38
CA LEU A 580 -18.59 -9.46 28.11
C LEU A 580 -18.25 -10.82 27.46
N LEU A 581 -19.27 -11.47 26.90
CA LEU A 581 -19.18 -12.81 26.31
C LEU A 581 -18.98 -12.80 24.79
N ASP A 582 -19.10 -11.65 24.11
CA ASP A 582 -19.01 -11.55 22.64
C ASP A 582 -17.62 -11.92 22.09
N SER A 583 -16.62 -11.96 22.98
CA SER A 583 -15.25 -12.40 22.66
C SER A 583 -15.02 -13.91 22.77
N VAL A 584 -16.02 -14.69 23.17
CA VAL A 584 -15.94 -16.16 23.19
C VAL A 584 -16.44 -16.70 21.84
N PRO A 585 -15.58 -17.38 21.05
CA PRO A 585 -16.01 -17.94 19.79
C PRO A 585 -17.06 -19.04 19.98
N ARG A 586 -18.19 -18.94 19.27
CA ARG A 586 -19.30 -19.91 19.31
C ARG A 586 -19.01 -21.25 18.62
N ALA A 587 -17.89 -21.33 17.91
CA ALA A 587 -17.48 -22.52 17.18
C ALA A 587 -16.56 -23.44 18.00
N LEU A 588 -16.29 -23.10 19.27
CA LEU A 588 -15.49 -23.94 20.15
C LEU A 588 -16.27 -25.20 20.54
N PRO A 589 -15.58 -26.30 20.91
CA PRO A 589 -16.20 -27.41 21.61
C PRO A 589 -16.96 -26.93 22.85
N ALA A 590 -18.12 -27.54 23.11
CA ALA A 590 -19.06 -27.04 24.10
C ALA A 590 -18.45 -26.92 25.51
N LEU A 591 -17.59 -27.85 25.94
CA LEU A 591 -16.96 -27.77 27.26
C LEU A 591 -15.95 -26.61 27.33
N MET A 592 -15.16 -26.43 26.28
CA MET A 592 -14.20 -25.33 26.17
C MET A 592 -14.90 -23.96 26.08
N GLU A 593 -16.00 -23.88 25.31
CA GLU A 593 -16.84 -22.68 25.21
C GLU A 593 -17.44 -22.33 26.58
N CYS A 594 -18.08 -23.30 27.23
CA CYS A 594 -18.66 -23.17 28.57
C CYS A 594 -17.63 -22.69 29.59
N GLN A 595 -16.47 -23.33 29.64
CA GLN A 595 -15.41 -22.98 30.59
C GLN A 595 -14.87 -21.57 30.34
N LYS A 596 -14.78 -21.12 29.07
CA LYS A 596 -14.40 -19.74 28.72
C LYS A 596 -15.48 -18.73 29.08
N ILE A 597 -16.75 -19.00 28.80
CA ILE A 597 -17.89 -18.15 29.19
C ILE A 597 -17.86 -17.94 30.70
N SER A 598 -17.78 -19.02 31.46
CA SER A 598 -17.74 -18.98 32.92
C SER A 598 -16.52 -18.22 33.45
N LYS A 599 -15.31 -18.48 32.92
CA LYS A 599 -14.10 -17.76 33.32
C LYS A 599 -14.19 -16.24 33.08
N ARG A 600 -14.94 -15.81 32.06
CA ARG A 600 -15.21 -14.39 31.79
C ARG A 600 -16.20 -13.79 32.77
N ALA A 601 -17.30 -14.49 33.05
CA ALA A 601 -18.27 -14.07 34.05
C ALA A 601 -17.61 -13.92 35.44
N ALA A 602 -16.78 -14.91 35.82
CA ALA A 602 -16.03 -14.89 37.08
C ALA A 602 -15.09 -13.67 37.19
N ARG A 603 -14.39 -13.32 36.10
CA ARG A 603 -13.53 -12.12 36.06
C ARG A 603 -14.31 -10.81 36.23
N ALA A 604 -15.59 -10.78 35.89
CA ALA A 604 -16.47 -9.62 36.10
C ALA A 604 -17.08 -9.60 37.52
N GLY A 605 -16.70 -10.53 38.39
CA GLY A 605 -17.21 -10.64 39.76
C GLY A 605 -18.42 -11.57 39.90
N PHE A 606 -18.83 -12.25 38.83
CA PHE A 606 -19.89 -13.26 38.88
C PHE A 606 -19.27 -14.66 39.00
N ASP A 607 -18.89 -15.05 40.21
CA ASP A 607 -18.31 -16.36 40.55
C ASP A 607 -18.90 -16.86 41.87
N TRP A 608 -18.77 -18.17 42.13
CA TRP A 608 -19.13 -18.80 43.40
C TRP A 608 -18.04 -18.56 44.46
N ASP A 609 -18.44 -18.43 45.73
CA ASP A 609 -17.51 -18.14 46.83
C ASP A 609 -16.61 -19.33 47.20
N SER A 610 -17.06 -20.56 46.97
CA SER A 610 -16.35 -21.79 47.33
C SER A 610 -16.60 -22.94 46.35
N PRO A 611 -15.71 -23.95 46.27
CA PRO A 611 -15.96 -25.17 45.50
C PRO A 611 -17.25 -25.89 45.92
N GLU A 612 -17.57 -25.89 47.21
CA GLU A 612 -18.79 -26.50 47.76
C GLU A 612 -20.06 -25.83 47.19
N ALA A 613 -20.06 -24.50 47.07
CA ALA A 613 -21.20 -23.78 46.50
C ALA A 613 -21.43 -24.10 45.01
N VAL A 614 -20.39 -24.55 44.28
CA VAL A 614 -20.56 -25.02 42.89
C VAL A 614 -21.18 -26.41 42.88
N TRP A 615 -20.81 -27.28 43.83
CA TRP A 615 -21.43 -28.60 43.99
C TRP A 615 -22.88 -28.53 44.43
N ASP A 616 -23.23 -27.57 45.30
CA ASP A 616 -24.64 -27.30 45.65
C ASP A 616 -25.45 -26.96 44.40
N LYS A 617 -24.87 -26.19 43.46
CA LYS A 617 -25.51 -25.89 42.17
C LYS A 617 -25.63 -27.14 41.30
N VAL A 618 -24.64 -28.03 41.27
CA VAL A 618 -24.75 -29.34 40.57
C VAL A 618 -25.90 -30.17 41.13
N ASP A 619 -26.10 -30.19 42.44
CA ASP A 619 -27.22 -30.91 43.07
C ASP A 619 -28.58 -30.26 42.75
N GLU A 620 -28.64 -28.94 42.65
CA GLU A 620 -29.80 -28.18 42.18
C GLU A 620 -30.16 -28.54 40.72
N GLU A 621 -29.22 -28.39 39.77
CA GLU A 621 -29.44 -28.72 38.34
C GLU A 621 -29.82 -30.20 38.16
N ARG A 622 -29.24 -31.09 38.97
CA ARG A 622 -29.60 -32.51 38.97
C ARG A 622 -31.05 -32.72 39.42
N ALA A 623 -31.50 -31.99 40.44
CA ALA A 623 -32.87 -32.09 40.92
C ALA A 623 -33.87 -31.55 39.88
N GLU A 624 -33.54 -30.45 39.20
CA GLU A 624 -34.32 -29.86 38.10
C GLU A 624 -34.43 -30.84 36.93
N TYR A 625 -33.31 -31.42 36.48
CA TYR A 625 -33.30 -32.49 35.47
C TYR A 625 -34.18 -33.69 35.83
N LEU A 626 -34.17 -34.14 37.09
CA LEU A 626 -34.95 -35.29 37.55
C LEU A 626 -36.45 -34.97 37.72
N ALA A 627 -36.80 -33.70 37.86
CA ALA A 627 -38.19 -33.26 37.97
C ALA A 627 -38.88 -33.16 36.60
N GLU A 628 -38.11 -33.03 35.52
CA GLU A 628 -38.65 -32.87 34.18
C GLU A 628 -39.25 -34.17 33.60
N PRO A 629 -40.43 -34.10 32.95
CA PRO A 629 -41.04 -35.28 32.32
C PRO A 629 -40.19 -35.85 31.18
N GLN A 630 -40.01 -37.17 31.17
CA GLN A 630 -39.24 -37.86 30.14
C GLN A 630 -39.76 -37.55 28.73
N GLY A 631 -38.87 -37.07 27.86
CA GLY A 631 -39.18 -36.71 26.47
C GLY A 631 -39.66 -35.26 26.26
N SER A 632 -39.72 -34.44 27.30
CA SER A 632 -39.94 -32.99 27.14
C SER A 632 -38.73 -32.33 26.46
N ALA A 633 -38.97 -31.22 25.76
CA ALA A 633 -37.88 -30.40 25.22
C ALA A 633 -37.01 -29.76 26.32
N ALA A 634 -37.57 -29.62 27.53
CA ALA A 634 -36.89 -29.04 28.69
C ALA A 634 -35.85 -30.00 29.29
N VAL A 635 -36.06 -31.32 29.27
CA VAL A 635 -35.08 -32.33 29.75
C VAL A 635 -33.69 -32.12 29.14
N ALA A 636 -33.62 -31.77 27.85
CA ALA A 636 -32.35 -31.53 27.16
C ALA A 636 -31.67 -30.22 27.60
N VAL A 637 -32.45 -29.20 27.97
CA VAL A 637 -31.96 -27.92 28.49
C VAL A 637 -31.39 -28.12 29.89
N GLU A 638 -32.17 -28.74 30.79
CA GLU A 638 -31.73 -29.02 32.17
C GLU A 638 -30.49 -29.93 32.21
N PHE A 639 -30.40 -30.91 31.30
CA PHE A 639 -29.18 -31.71 31.19
C PHE A 639 -27.97 -30.88 30.72
N GLY A 640 -28.21 -29.89 29.85
CA GLY A 640 -27.21 -28.90 29.45
C GLY A 640 -26.74 -28.05 30.62
N ASP A 641 -27.66 -27.60 31.49
CA ASP A 641 -27.34 -26.81 32.67
C ASP A 641 -26.59 -27.62 33.73
N LEU A 642 -26.93 -28.91 33.89
CA LEU A 642 -26.13 -29.85 34.69
C LEU A 642 -24.70 -30.00 34.17
N LEU A 643 -24.51 -30.13 32.85
CA LEU A 643 -23.17 -30.14 32.24
C LEU A 643 -22.44 -28.81 32.46
N PHE A 644 -23.15 -27.68 32.36
CA PHE A 644 -22.60 -26.35 32.64
C PHE A 644 -22.12 -26.23 34.09
N ALA A 645 -22.89 -26.73 35.06
CA ALA A 645 -22.50 -26.76 36.46
C ALA A 645 -21.27 -27.65 36.70
N LEU A 646 -21.21 -28.84 36.08
CA LEU A 646 -20.04 -29.73 36.16
C LEU A 646 -18.77 -29.11 35.56
N VAL A 647 -18.89 -28.38 34.44
CA VAL A 647 -17.76 -27.62 33.86
C VAL A 647 -17.27 -26.55 34.83
N ASN A 648 -18.18 -25.93 35.58
CA ASN A 648 -17.82 -24.95 36.61
C ASN A 648 -17.09 -25.56 37.81
N VAL A 649 -17.44 -26.79 38.20
CA VAL A 649 -16.67 -27.55 39.20
C VAL A 649 -15.23 -27.73 38.71
N GLY A 650 -15.06 -28.22 37.48
CA GLY A 650 -13.74 -28.41 36.87
C GLY A 650 -12.94 -27.11 36.80
N ARG A 651 -13.56 -26.01 36.33
CA ARG A 651 -12.94 -24.66 36.30
C ARG A 651 -12.43 -24.25 37.68
N LYS A 652 -13.24 -24.40 38.74
CA LYS A 652 -12.88 -23.98 40.10
C LYS A 652 -11.74 -24.84 40.67
N ALA A 653 -11.67 -26.10 40.27
CA ALA A 653 -10.59 -27.03 40.60
C ALA A 653 -9.32 -26.84 39.75
N GLY A 654 -9.32 -25.93 38.77
CA GLY A 654 -8.20 -25.72 37.85
C GLY A 654 -8.05 -26.81 36.78
N ILE A 655 -9.10 -27.59 36.54
CA ILE A 655 -9.13 -28.66 35.54
C ILE A 655 -9.58 -28.07 34.20
N ASP A 656 -8.89 -28.45 33.13
CA ASP A 656 -9.40 -28.27 31.76
C ASP A 656 -10.40 -29.38 31.44
N CYS A 657 -11.68 -29.02 31.31
CA CYS A 657 -12.76 -29.99 31.19
C CYS A 657 -12.78 -30.70 29.83
N GLU A 658 -12.34 -30.02 28.76
CA GLU A 658 -12.24 -30.63 27.43
C GLU A 658 -11.14 -31.70 27.45
N GLU A 659 -9.96 -31.37 27.96
CA GLU A 659 -8.84 -32.31 28.09
C GLU A 659 -9.16 -33.49 29.03
N ALA A 660 -9.84 -33.22 30.15
CA ALA A 660 -10.24 -34.27 31.08
C ALA A 660 -11.20 -35.30 30.44
N LEU A 661 -12.13 -34.82 29.60
CA LEU A 661 -13.03 -35.69 28.87
C LEU A 661 -12.31 -36.43 27.72
N ARG A 662 -11.43 -35.76 26.97
CA ARG A 662 -10.58 -36.39 25.94
C ARG A 662 -9.75 -37.52 26.53
N ALA A 663 -9.07 -37.29 27.65
CA ALA A 663 -8.31 -38.32 28.35
C ALA A 663 -9.17 -39.50 28.80
N SER A 664 -10.42 -39.24 29.21
CA SER A 664 -11.38 -40.28 29.57
C SER A 664 -11.85 -41.08 28.34
N ASN A 665 -12.07 -40.42 27.21
CA ASN A 665 -12.40 -41.05 25.93
C ASN A 665 -11.24 -41.92 25.41
N ALA A 666 -10.01 -41.41 25.46
CA ALA A 666 -8.80 -42.15 25.07
C ALA A 666 -8.62 -43.40 25.95
N LYS A 667 -8.77 -43.26 27.27
CA LYS A 667 -8.77 -44.39 28.21
C LYS A 667 -9.86 -45.40 27.89
N PHE A 668 -11.07 -44.95 27.55
CA PHE A 668 -12.15 -45.86 27.15
C PHE A 668 -11.79 -46.61 25.87
N ARG A 669 -11.30 -45.92 24.84
CA ARG A 669 -10.87 -46.51 23.55
C ARG A 669 -9.80 -47.57 23.74
N ARG A 670 -8.72 -47.27 24.47
CA ARG A 670 -7.64 -48.25 24.75
C ARG A 670 -8.17 -49.49 25.45
N ARG A 671 -9.04 -49.31 26.44
CA ARG A 671 -9.63 -50.44 27.18
C ARG A 671 -10.53 -51.27 26.28
N TRP A 672 -11.33 -50.62 25.45
CA TRP A 672 -12.20 -51.29 24.50
C TRP A 672 -11.40 -52.08 23.47
N GLN A 673 -10.30 -51.52 22.96
CA GLN A 673 -9.36 -52.24 22.08
C GLN A 673 -8.80 -53.48 22.77
N GLY A 674 -8.40 -53.38 24.04
CA GLY A 674 -7.98 -54.57 24.82
C GLY A 674 -9.09 -55.62 24.95
N VAL A 675 -10.35 -55.20 25.09
CA VAL A 675 -11.51 -56.11 25.07
C VAL A 675 -11.64 -56.79 23.71
N GLU A 676 -11.49 -56.05 22.60
CA GLU A 676 -11.54 -56.59 21.23
C GLU A 676 -10.40 -57.60 20.99
N GLU A 677 -9.19 -57.31 21.47
CA GLU A 677 -8.05 -58.23 21.40
C GLU A 677 -8.30 -59.52 22.20
N LEU A 678 -8.89 -59.43 23.40
CA LEU A 678 -9.28 -60.60 24.19
C LEU A 678 -10.40 -61.40 23.51
N CYS A 679 -11.40 -60.72 22.94
CA CYS A 679 -12.46 -61.36 22.13
C CYS A 679 -11.85 -62.15 20.96
N HIS A 680 -10.91 -61.55 20.24
CA HIS A 680 -10.23 -62.18 19.12
C HIS A 680 -9.41 -63.42 19.56
N HIS A 681 -8.71 -63.35 20.69
CA HIS A 681 -8.03 -64.52 21.28
C HIS A 681 -8.99 -65.64 21.68
N LEU A 682 -10.23 -65.30 22.04
CA LEU A 682 -11.31 -66.25 22.33
C LEU A 682 -12.04 -66.73 21.06
N GLY A 683 -11.67 -66.24 19.88
CA GLY A 683 -12.32 -66.56 18.60
C GLY A 683 -13.76 -66.06 18.50
N LYS A 684 -14.09 -64.99 19.22
CA LYS A 684 -15.44 -64.39 19.29
C LYS A 684 -15.40 -62.92 18.89
N GLU A 685 -16.54 -62.41 18.41
CA GLU A 685 -16.78 -60.99 18.17
C GLU A 685 -17.50 -60.35 19.36
N PRO A 686 -17.31 -59.03 19.63
CA PRO A 686 -17.93 -58.36 20.79
C PRO A 686 -19.45 -58.51 20.86
N HIS A 687 -20.14 -58.47 19.72
CA HIS A 687 -21.60 -58.60 19.65
C HIS A 687 -22.12 -60.02 19.95
N GLN A 688 -21.23 -61.01 20.06
CA GLN A 688 -21.55 -62.40 20.39
C GLN A 688 -21.48 -62.67 21.90
N LEU A 689 -21.03 -61.69 22.69
CA LEU A 689 -20.91 -61.76 24.14
C LEU A 689 -22.06 -61.01 24.81
N SER A 690 -22.46 -61.49 25.98
CA SER A 690 -23.37 -60.77 26.88
C SER A 690 -22.70 -59.56 27.50
N THR A 691 -23.50 -58.60 27.99
CA THR A 691 -22.98 -57.44 28.73
C THR A 691 -22.16 -57.84 29.95
N GLN A 692 -22.52 -58.96 30.61
CA GLN A 692 -21.76 -59.48 31.74
C GLN A 692 -20.37 -59.98 31.29
N GLU A 693 -20.29 -60.77 30.23
CA GLU A 693 -19.02 -61.26 29.68
C GLU A 693 -18.13 -60.10 29.21
N LEU A 694 -18.70 -59.09 28.54
CA LEU A 694 -17.97 -57.88 28.12
C LEU A 694 -17.42 -57.09 29.33
N ASN A 695 -18.20 -56.99 30.42
CA ASN A 695 -17.74 -56.34 31.64
C ASN A 695 -16.60 -57.13 32.32
N GLU A 696 -16.65 -58.46 32.31
CA GLU A 696 -15.58 -59.31 32.83
C GLU A 696 -14.28 -59.12 32.03
N LEU A 697 -14.35 -59.06 30.70
CA LEU A 697 -13.20 -58.74 29.85
C LEU A 697 -12.67 -57.32 30.10
N TRP A 698 -13.57 -56.34 30.26
CA TRP A 698 -13.20 -54.97 30.60
C TRP A 698 -12.46 -54.86 31.93
N ASP A 699 -12.93 -55.56 32.96
CA ASP A 699 -12.28 -55.59 34.27
C ASP A 699 -10.90 -56.27 34.22
N GLN A 700 -10.73 -57.30 33.38
CA GLN A 700 -9.42 -57.90 33.11
C GLN A 700 -8.44 -56.90 32.50
N VAL A 701 -8.84 -56.17 31.47
CA VAL A 701 -8.01 -55.13 30.83
C VAL A 701 -7.65 -54.03 31.83
N LYS A 702 -8.62 -53.59 32.64
CA LYS A 702 -8.42 -52.57 33.68
C LYS A 702 -7.45 -53.02 34.79
N ALA A 703 -7.44 -54.30 35.14
CA ALA A 703 -6.48 -54.87 36.07
C ALA A 703 -5.07 -54.88 35.48
N ALA A 704 -4.92 -55.33 34.22
CA ALA A 704 -3.64 -55.36 33.53
C ALA A 704 -2.99 -53.97 33.36
N GLU A 705 -3.77 -52.91 33.10
CA GLU A 705 -3.27 -51.53 33.05
C GLU A 705 -2.67 -51.05 34.39
N LYS A 706 -3.18 -51.51 35.54
CA LYS A 706 -2.69 -51.10 36.87
C LYS A 706 -1.36 -51.73 37.25
N ASP A 707 -1.08 -52.92 36.71
CA ASP A 707 0.12 -53.69 37.03
C ASP A 707 1.30 -53.37 36.07
N ALA A 708 1.05 -52.60 35.00
CA ALA A 708 2.09 -52.14 34.09
C ALA A 708 2.90 -50.97 34.71
N PRO A 709 4.25 -51.00 34.69
CA PRO A 709 5.05 -49.87 35.16
C PRO A 709 4.72 -48.63 34.32
N SER A 710 4.44 -47.50 34.96
CA SER A 710 4.14 -46.24 34.29
C SER A 710 5.30 -45.88 33.35
N ARG A 711 5.09 -46.02 32.04
CA ARG A 711 5.99 -45.40 31.05
C ARG A 711 5.77 -43.89 31.17
N ALA A 712 6.82 -43.20 31.59
CA ALA A 712 6.87 -41.75 31.75
C ALA A 712 6.73 -41.05 30.41
#